data_AF-A0A929Z4Z4-F1
#
_entry.id   AF-A0A929Z4Z4-F1
#
_cell.length_a   1.000
_cell.length_b   1.000
_cell.length_c   1.000
_cell.angle_alpha   90.00
_cell.angle_beta   90.00
_cell.angle_gamma   90.00
#
_symmetry.space_group_name_H-M   'P 1'
#
loop_
_entity.id
_entity.type
_entity.pdbx_description
1 polymer ?
#
loop_
_entity_poly.entity_id
_entity_poly.type
_entity_poly.pdbx_seq_one_letter_code
_entity_poly.pdbx_strand_id
1 'polypeptide(L)'
;MENPERDLARQIIENTNTNLFLTGRAGTGKTTFLRQIREEVHKRMVVLAPTGIAAINAGGVTIHSFLQLPFAPFIPGMQFRTDQFRMPDRKKRLIRSLDLIVIDEISMVRADLLDSVDAALRRYRDPMRPFGGVQLLLIGDLQQLSPVVKDEDRELLSRYYDSEYFFSSHALQKTPFVTVELQTVYRQSDDDFLHLLNAVRNSTIDAELLARLNARYIPDFRPPEGEAYVRLVTHNHQADAINRAEMTALTTPAFTYDAEVKDKFPESSYPAAERLTLKRGAQVMFIRNGTAGEDHYFNGMLGEVVSLEHDEITVRTNEGGVLINVPRETWNNARYVLDERTNEIQEVVDGTFTQYPLRPAWAITIHKSQGLTFERAIIDVQGAFAHGQTYVALSRCKSLEGLVLSAPIPPAAIIQDGTVLRFTEHIPEQQPTADQLWQMQRNYFFALVCELFSFADLERRNAAMQRLLEEHFYKKALITLEDFRKLLILFRQQIADVAVKFRPQYETLIATHDDYATHAELAERIAKGAAYFADRLGAFEGFMRTLSLPSGGKEVAKRAKTVIDELRRDLYVKLRVLRYFAKHRFDVNDYQRLHSLATIEDPTAPMPTGLASTARKAPEKAERPKKKSDSTPRETMEEKRADALRQLEAGKTVREIAAARGVTEQTVSNYLLPALLSGRIELEDLYPADHVRRVQKYLDEHDHTKDDDTPVSLTAIREAVGEDISYDTIRTVRAVVRAER
;
A
#
# COMPACT_ATOMS: atom_id res chain seq x y z
N MET A 1 -6.17 19.03 17.30
CA MET A 1 -6.39 18.30 18.57
C MET A 1 -5.46 17.11 18.56
N GLU A 2 -4.57 17.04 19.54
CA GLU A 2 -3.73 15.84 19.77
C GLU A 2 -4.66 14.67 20.13
N ASN A 3 -4.41 13.50 19.55
CA ASN A 3 -5.16 12.28 19.84
C ASN A 3 -4.13 11.25 20.35
N PRO A 4 -4.02 11.07 21.67
CA PRO A 4 -2.92 10.31 22.27
C PRO A 4 -2.94 8.84 21.83
N GLU A 5 -4.11 8.26 21.58
CA GLU A 5 -4.23 6.88 21.10
C GLU A 5 -3.68 6.72 19.68
N ARG A 6 -3.93 7.69 18.80
CA ARG A 6 -3.35 7.71 17.44
C ARG A 6 -1.83 7.88 17.48
N ASP A 7 -1.32 8.74 18.35
CA ASP A 7 0.13 8.93 18.48
C ASP A 7 0.80 7.68 19.04
N LEU A 8 0.20 7.04 20.03
CA LEU A 8 0.64 5.74 20.57
C LEU A 8 0.67 4.67 19.47
N ALA A 9 -0.42 4.52 18.70
CA ALA A 9 -0.50 3.59 17.59
C ALA A 9 0.58 3.86 16.54
N ARG A 10 0.83 5.14 16.20
CA ARG A 10 1.91 5.52 15.27
C ARG A 10 3.27 5.09 15.80
N GLN A 11 3.58 5.38 17.06
CA GLN A 11 4.87 5.02 17.67
C GLN A 11 5.09 3.51 17.72
N ILE A 12 4.06 2.70 17.95
CA ILE A 12 4.16 1.23 17.91
C ILE A 12 4.49 0.76 16.49
N ILE A 13 3.80 1.30 15.49
CA ILE A 13 4.01 0.92 14.09
C ILE A 13 5.35 1.38 13.56
N GLU A 14 5.83 2.55 13.95
CA GLU A 14 7.09 3.11 13.45
C GLU A 14 8.30 2.48 14.17
N ASN A 15 8.27 2.48 15.51
CA ASN A 15 9.47 2.26 16.33
C ASN A 15 9.54 0.88 16.99
N THR A 16 8.68 -0.06 16.60
CA THR A 16 8.69 -1.44 17.13
C THR A 16 8.48 -2.47 16.02
N ASN A 17 8.60 -3.76 16.34
CA ASN A 17 8.15 -4.88 15.51
C ASN A 17 6.90 -5.58 16.08
N THR A 18 6.18 -4.94 17.01
CA THR A 18 5.03 -5.58 17.66
C THR A 18 3.79 -5.44 16.79
N ASN A 19 3.01 -6.52 16.68
CA ASN A 19 1.75 -6.49 15.95
C ASN A 19 0.74 -5.60 16.68
N LEU A 20 -0.01 -4.78 15.93
CA LEU A 20 -0.99 -3.85 16.50
C LEU A 20 -2.38 -4.18 15.97
N PHE A 21 -3.32 -4.39 16.89
CA PHE A 21 -4.74 -4.31 16.61
C PHE A 21 -5.25 -2.90 16.94
N LEU A 22 -5.56 -2.12 15.91
CA LEU A 22 -6.17 -0.82 16.04
C LEU A 22 -7.69 -0.95 15.89
N THR A 23 -8.39 -0.70 16.99
CA THR A 23 -9.85 -0.72 17.02
C THR A 23 -10.43 0.63 17.39
N GLY A 24 -11.74 0.71 17.45
CA GLY A 24 -12.47 1.92 17.80
C GLY A 24 -13.83 1.92 17.14
N ARG A 25 -14.72 2.74 17.70
CA ARG A 25 -16.11 2.84 17.26
C ARG A 25 -16.24 3.32 15.81
N ALA A 26 -17.44 3.20 15.26
CA ALA A 26 -17.74 3.85 14.00
C ALA A 26 -17.48 5.37 14.09
N GLY A 27 -16.74 5.94 13.14
CA GLY A 27 -16.48 7.39 13.12
C GLY A 27 -15.28 7.87 13.95
N THR A 28 -14.42 6.98 14.45
CA THR A 28 -13.23 7.37 15.24
C THR A 28 -11.98 7.71 14.42
N GLY A 29 -12.07 7.70 13.08
CA GLY A 29 -10.97 8.11 12.21
C GLY A 29 -9.96 7.01 11.82
N LYS A 30 -10.32 5.72 11.93
CA LYS A 30 -9.48 4.57 11.51
C LYS A 30 -8.91 4.70 10.08
N THR A 31 -9.76 5.01 9.10
CA THR A 31 -9.34 5.20 7.69
C THR A 31 -8.41 6.41 7.54
N THR A 32 -8.63 7.47 8.33
CA THR A 32 -7.75 8.65 8.34
C THR A 32 -6.37 8.29 8.90
N PHE A 33 -6.31 7.47 9.95
CA PHE A 33 -5.06 6.95 10.49
C PHE A 33 -4.32 6.08 9.46
N LEU A 34 -5.02 5.18 8.75
CA LEU A 34 -4.43 4.38 7.67
C LEU A 34 -3.76 5.26 6.60
N ARG A 35 -4.46 6.30 6.14
CA ARG A 35 -3.93 7.24 5.16
C ARG A 35 -2.67 7.94 5.67
N GLN A 36 -2.68 8.38 6.93
CA GLN A 36 -1.55 9.02 7.57
C GLN A 36 -0.33 8.09 7.62
N ILE A 37 -0.50 6.85 8.07
CA ILE A 37 0.57 5.84 8.11
C ILE A 37 1.18 5.61 6.73
N ARG A 38 0.36 5.56 5.67
CA ARG A 38 0.84 5.38 4.30
C ARG A 38 1.74 6.54 3.83
N GLU A 39 1.42 7.76 4.24
CA GLU A 39 2.12 8.98 3.85
C GLU A 39 3.39 9.22 4.69
N GLU A 40 3.31 8.99 6.01
CA GLU A 40 4.35 9.37 6.98
C GLU A 40 5.31 8.24 7.35
N VAL A 41 4.86 6.98 7.41
CA VAL A 41 5.72 5.87 7.85
C VAL A 41 6.58 5.34 6.69
N HIS A 42 7.86 5.14 6.97
CA HIS A 42 8.88 4.73 5.99
C HIS A 42 9.00 3.21 5.79
N LYS A 43 8.30 2.40 6.57
CA LYS A 43 8.24 0.94 6.41
C LYS A 43 7.69 0.56 5.04
N ARG A 44 8.30 -0.46 4.41
CA ARG A 44 7.81 -1.01 3.15
C ARG A 44 6.54 -1.80 3.42
N MET A 45 5.41 -1.16 3.13
CA MET A 45 4.10 -1.67 3.48
C MET A 45 3.24 -2.01 2.28
N VAL A 46 2.29 -2.90 2.51
CA VAL A 46 1.15 -3.15 1.62
C VAL A 46 -0.15 -3.06 2.41
N VAL A 47 -1.19 -2.54 1.78
CA VAL A 47 -2.53 -2.45 2.37
C VAL A 47 -3.39 -3.54 1.76
N LEU A 48 -3.94 -4.39 2.64
CA LEU A 48 -4.77 -5.53 2.29
C LEU A 48 -6.17 -5.37 2.91
N ALA A 49 -7.17 -5.98 2.28
CA ALA A 49 -8.53 -6.07 2.82
C ALA A 49 -9.18 -7.42 2.45
N PRO A 50 -10.22 -7.86 3.18
CA PRO A 50 -10.92 -9.13 2.91
C PRO A 50 -11.77 -9.08 1.63
N THR A 51 -12.33 -7.92 1.26
CA THR A 51 -13.25 -7.76 0.11
C THR A 51 -12.73 -6.74 -0.90
N GLY A 52 -13.18 -6.85 -2.16
CA GLY A 52 -12.76 -5.94 -3.24
C GLY A 52 -13.11 -4.47 -2.98
N ILE A 53 -14.31 -4.21 -2.48
CA ILE A 53 -14.76 -2.83 -2.15
C ILE A 53 -13.93 -2.25 -1.00
N ALA A 54 -13.68 -3.04 0.06
CA ALA A 54 -12.82 -2.60 1.17
C ALA A 54 -11.39 -2.32 0.70
N ALA A 55 -10.84 -3.16 -0.19
CA ALA A 55 -9.52 -2.94 -0.78
C ALA A 55 -9.44 -1.63 -1.56
N ILE A 56 -10.44 -1.36 -2.43
CA ILE A 56 -10.51 -0.09 -3.18
C ILE A 56 -10.59 1.11 -2.24
N ASN A 57 -11.45 1.05 -1.22
CA ASN A 57 -11.63 2.13 -0.26
C ASN A 57 -10.38 2.40 0.59
N ALA A 58 -9.65 1.34 0.96
CA ALA A 58 -8.39 1.43 1.69
C ALA A 58 -7.19 1.84 0.81
N GLY A 59 -7.37 1.93 -0.51
CA GLY A 59 -6.28 2.16 -1.46
C GLY A 59 -5.26 1.01 -1.46
N GLY A 60 -5.75 -0.22 -1.42
CA GLY A 60 -4.99 -1.46 -1.35
C GLY A 60 -5.57 -2.56 -2.24
N VAL A 61 -5.23 -3.82 -1.93
CA VAL A 61 -5.65 -5.00 -2.69
C VAL A 61 -6.26 -6.06 -1.78
N THR A 62 -6.93 -7.07 -2.35
CA THR A 62 -7.47 -8.16 -1.51
C THR A 62 -6.38 -9.10 -1.01
N ILE A 63 -6.54 -9.67 0.20
CA ILE A 63 -5.62 -10.68 0.76
C ILE A 63 -5.41 -11.83 -0.24
N HIS A 64 -6.50 -12.33 -0.81
CA HIS A 64 -6.51 -13.42 -1.78
C HIS A 64 -5.69 -13.09 -3.03
N SER A 65 -5.87 -11.91 -3.63
CA SER A 65 -5.13 -11.53 -4.86
C SER A 65 -3.66 -11.23 -4.58
N PHE A 66 -3.35 -10.64 -3.42
CA PHE A 66 -1.98 -10.33 -3.04
C PHE A 66 -1.17 -11.59 -2.76
N LEU A 67 -1.67 -12.52 -1.96
CA LEU A 67 -0.91 -13.73 -1.59
C LEU A 67 -1.18 -14.92 -2.52
N GLN A 68 -2.06 -14.76 -3.51
CA GLN A 68 -2.52 -15.83 -4.42
C GLN A 68 -3.12 -17.01 -3.64
N LEU A 69 -3.92 -16.71 -2.61
CA LEU A 69 -4.57 -17.71 -1.76
C LEU A 69 -5.89 -18.17 -2.40
N PRO A 70 -6.23 -19.47 -2.31
CA PRO A 70 -7.54 -19.95 -2.70
C PRO A 70 -8.62 -19.47 -1.72
N PHE A 71 -9.89 -19.48 -2.16
CA PHE A 71 -11.04 -19.18 -1.31
C PHE A 71 -11.48 -20.34 -0.41
N ALA A 72 -10.86 -21.52 -0.57
CA ALA A 72 -11.16 -22.69 0.24
C ALA A 72 -10.65 -22.53 1.69
N PRO A 73 -11.31 -23.15 2.69
CA PRO A 73 -10.87 -23.12 4.08
C PRO A 73 -9.44 -23.64 4.25
N PHE A 74 -8.70 -23.05 5.18
CA PHE A 74 -7.33 -23.47 5.49
C PHE A 74 -7.26 -24.32 6.76
N ILE A 75 -6.84 -25.57 6.57
CA ILE A 75 -6.61 -26.51 7.67
C ILE A 75 -5.13 -26.49 8.07
N PRO A 76 -4.80 -26.29 9.36
CA PRO A 76 -3.41 -26.39 9.82
C PRO A 76 -2.74 -27.71 9.40
N GLY A 77 -1.54 -27.61 8.83
CA GLY A 77 -0.78 -28.76 8.32
C GLY A 77 -1.11 -29.12 6.86
N MET A 78 -2.11 -28.49 6.24
CA MET A 78 -2.36 -28.64 4.81
C MET A 78 -1.24 -27.98 4.00
N GLN A 79 -0.55 -28.76 3.17
CA GLN A 79 0.39 -28.21 2.19
C GLN A 79 -0.37 -27.85 0.92
N PHE A 80 -0.39 -26.57 0.54
CA PHE A 80 -0.89 -26.15 -0.76
C PHE A 80 -0.14 -26.90 -1.86
N ARG A 81 -0.86 -27.64 -2.72
CA ARG A 81 -0.26 -28.42 -3.82
C ARG A 81 0.72 -27.54 -4.61
N THR A 82 1.97 -27.99 -4.68
CA THR A 82 3.17 -27.22 -5.05
C THR A 82 3.16 -26.63 -6.46
N ASP A 83 2.36 -27.18 -7.37
CA ASP A 83 2.46 -26.86 -8.80
C ASP A 83 1.40 -25.86 -9.29
N GLN A 84 0.27 -25.69 -8.60
CA GLN A 84 -0.82 -24.81 -9.04
C GLN A 84 -0.67 -23.34 -8.64
N PHE A 85 0.23 -23.01 -7.70
CA PHE A 85 0.38 -21.64 -7.15
C PHE A 85 1.85 -21.24 -7.05
N ARG A 86 2.63 -21.45 -8.12
CA ARG A 86 4.02 -21.00 -8.14
C ARG A 86 4.09 -19.49 -8.34
N MET A 87 4.33 -18.78 -7.24
CA MET A 87 4.38 -17.32 -7.27
C MET A 87 5.56 -16.81 -8.14
N PRO A 88 5.36 -15.77 -8.98
CA PRO A 88 6.44 -15.20 -9.81
C PRO A 88 7.60 -14.67 -8.97
N ASP A 89 8.84 -14.74 -9.47
CA ASP A 89 10.03 -14.34 -8.70
C ASP A 89 10.02 -12.85 -8.31
N ARG A 90 9.48 -11.96 -9.16
CA ARG A 90 9.27 -10.54 -8.80
C ARG A 90 8.38 -10.38 -7.57
N LYS A 91 7.33 -11.19 -7.47
CA LYS A 91 6.39 -11.16 -6.34
C LYS A 91 7.00 -11.77 -5.08
N LYS A 92 7.85 -12.80 -5.21
CA LYS A 92 8.65 -13.30 -4.08
C LYS A 92 9.59 -12.22 -3.53
N ARG A 93 10.28 -11.46 -4.41
CA ARG A 93 11.13 -10.34 -3.97
C ARG A 93 10.33 -9.27 -3.24
N LEU A 94 9.15 -8.93 -3.76
CA LEU A 94 8.23 -8.00 -3.10
C LEU A 94 7.90 -8.47 -1.68
N ILE A 95 7.42 -9.71 -1.52
CA ILE A 95 7.07 -10.28 -0.21
C ILE A 95 8.28 -10.31 0.73
N ARG A 96 9.45 -10.68 0.23
CA ARG A 96 10.70 -10.65 1.01
C ARG A 96 11.06 -9.26 1.51
N SER A 97 10.75 -8.22 0.75
CA SER A 97 11.03 -6.83 1.11
C SER A 97 10.02 -6.18 2.08
N LEU A 98 8.95 -6.87 2.50
CA LEU A 98 7.90 -6.28 3.33
C LEU A 98 8.33 -6.11 4.79
N ASP A 99 8.12 -4.93 5.34
CA ASP A 99 8.33 -4.63 6.76
C ASP A 99 6.99 -4.65 7.52
N LEU A 100 5.92 -4.21 6.87
CA LEU A 100 4.58 -4.05 7.44
C LEU A 100 3.50 -4.57 6.49
N ILE A 101 2.53 -5.31 7.01
CA ILE A 101 1.27 -5.60 6.32
C ILE A 101 0.15 -4.93 7.09
N VAL A 102 -0.62 -4.10 6.40
CA VAL A 102 -1.84 -3.51 6.95
C VAL A 102 -3.03 -4.32 6.46
N ILE A 103 -3.91 -4.75 7.36
CA ILE A 103 -5.17 -5.42 7.02
C ILE A 103 -6.32 -4.56 7.53
N ASP A 104 -7.01 -3.89 6.62
CA ASP A 104 -8.24 -3.15 6.92
C ASP A 104 -9.45 -4.09 6.95
N GLU A 105 -10.47 -3.72 7.73
CA GLU A 105 -11.65 -4.53 8.02
C GLU A 105 -11.30 -5.94 8.57
N ILE A 106 -10.33 -6.02 9.51
CA ILE A 106 -9.87 -7.29 10.09
C ILE A 106 -11.00 -8.09 10.78
N SER A 107 -12.05 -7.43 11.26
CA SER A 107 -13.21 -8.10 11.87
C SER A 107 -13.94 -9.05 10.92
N MET A 108 -13.80 -8.85 9.60
CA MET A 108 -14.36 -9.74 8.57
C MET A 108 -13.40 -10.86 8.14
N VAL A 109 -12.17 -10.88 8.68
CA VAL A 109 -11.16 -11.89 8.33
C VAL A 109 -11.30 -13.09 9.26
N ARG A 110 -11.40 -14.28 8.65
CA ARG A 110 -11.45 -15.54 9.39
C ARG A 110 -10.09 -15.93 9.96
N ALA A 111 -10.09 -16.68 11.07
CA ALA A 111 -8.89 -17.25 11.70
C ALA A 111 -8.02 -18.04 10.70
N ASP A 112 -8.64 -18.90 9.88
CA ASP A 112 -7.97 -19.75 8.90
C ASP A 112 -7.32 -18.96 7.77
N LEU A 113 -7.95 -17.87 7.34
CA LEU A 113 -7.37 -16.97 6.35
C LEU A 113 -6.11 -16.29 6.90
N LEU A 114 -6.10 -15.88 8.17
CA LEU A 114 -4.92 -15.28 8.80
C LEU A 114 -3.78 -16.30 8.98
N ASP A 115 -4.08 -17.56 9.35
CA ASP A 115 -3.09 -18.63 9.37
C ASP A 115 -2.58 -18.99 7.95
N SER A 116 -3.41 -18.82 6.91
CA SER A 116 -2.96 -18.93 5.52
C SER A 116 -1.97 -17.83 5.14
N VAL A 117 -2.19 -16.60 5.64
CA VAL A 117 -1.24 -15.49 5.49
C VAL A 117 0.09 -15.84 6.15
N ASP A 118 0.09 -16.36 7.38
CA ASP A 118 1.29 -16.83 8.07
C ASP A 118 2.04 -17.89 7.25
N ALA A 119 1.35 -18.92 6.77
CA ALA A 119 1.94 -20.00 5.99
C ALA A 119 2.59 -19.47 4.69
N ALA A 120 1.93 -18.54 3.99
CA ALA A 120 2.46 -17.92 2.78
C ALA A 120 3.71 -17.08 3.08
N LEU A 121 3.68 -16.26 4.13
CA LEU A 121 4.81 -15.41 4.50
C LEU A 121 6.02 -16.22 4.98
N ARG A 122 5.80 -17.25 5.80
CA ARG A 122 6.86 -18.19 6.22
C ARG A 122 7.50 -18.92 5.04
N ARG A 123 6.70 -19.29 4.04
CA ARG A 123 7.20 -19.96 2.82
C ARG A 123 8.12 -19.08 1.99
N TYR A 124 7.84 -17.78 1.90
CA TYR A 124 8.56 -16.88 1.01
C TYR A 124 9.59 -15.97 1.70
N ARG A 125 9.49 -15.77 3.03
CA ARG A 125 10.43 -15.00 3.87
C ARG A 125 11.21 -15.91 4.82
N ASP A 126 10.83 -15.96 6.10
CA ASP A 126 11.48 -16.70 7.17
C ASP A 126 10.56 -17.82 7.70
N PRO A 127 10.90 -19.10 7.48
CA PRO A 127 10.09 -20.23 7.95
C PRO A 127 9.96 -20.35 9.47
N MET A 128 10.89 -19.75 10.23
CA MET A 128 10.98 -19.92 11.69
C MET A 128 10.23 -18.82 12.46
N ARG A 129 9.92 -17.69 11.82
CA ARG A 129 9.21 -16.57 12.45
C ARG A 129 7.72 -16.57 12.07
N PRO A 130 6.79 -16.34 13.00
CA PRO A 130 5.40 -16.02 12.65
C PRO A 130 5.32 -14.88 11.63
N PHE A 131 4.39 -15.00 10.69
CA PHE A 131 4.18 -14.11 9.56
C PHE A 131 5.46 -13.80 8.77
N GLY A 132 6.42 -14.73 8.76
CA GLY A 132 7.73 -14.52 8.14
C GLY A 132 8.48 -13.31 8.70
N GLY A 133 8.22 -12.93 9.95
CA GLY A 133 8.82 -11.77 10.62
C GLY A 133 8.28 -10.40 10.18
N VAL A 134 7.18 -10.35 9.42
CA VAL A 134 6.52 -9.10 9.02
C VAL A 134 5.66 -8.60 10.18
N GLN A 135 5.71 -7.29 10.46
CA GLN A 135 4.80 -6.67 11.43
C GLN A 135 3.39 -6.54 10.84
N LEU A 136 2.37 -6.76 11.67
CA LEU A 136 0.97 -6.60 11.27
C LEU A 136 0.35 -5.35 11.91
N LEU A 137 -0.36 -4.56 11.09
CA LEU A 137 -1.32 -3.56 11.53
C LEU A 137 -2.72 -4.05 11.15
N LEU A 138 -3.49 -4.46 12.13
CA LEU A 138 -4.84 -4.99 11.97
C LEU A 138 -5.83 -3.88 12.33
N ILE A 139 -6.65 -3.43 11.38
CA ILE A 139 -7.59 -2.32 11.59
C ILE A 139 -9.02 -2.84 11.45
N GLY A 140 -9.88 -2.59 12.45
CA GLY A 140 -11.28 -2.97 12.36
C GLY A 140 -12.08 -2.75 13.65
N ASP A 141 -13.37 -3.03 13.59
CA ASP A 141 -14.29 -2.92 14.72
C ASP A 141 -15.02 -4.25 14.90
N LEU A 142 -14.68 -4.98 15.96
CA LEU A 142 -15.22 -6.31 16.24
C LEU A 142 -16.73 -6.31 16.48
N GLN A 143 -17.28 -5.16 16.88
CA GLN A 143 -18.70 -4.97 17.14
C GLN A 143 -19.52 -4.64 15.88
N GLN A 144 -18.88 -4.55 14.70
CA GLN A 144 -19.57 -4.32 13.43
C GLN A 144 -20.00 -5.63 12.76
N LEU A 145 -19.29 -6.05 11.71
CA LEU A 145 -19.65 -7.27 10.97
C LEU A 145 -18.63 -8.36 11.27
N SER A 146 -19.16 -9.52 11.65
CA SER A 146 -18.40 -10.76 11.84
C SER A 146 -18.03 -11.38 10.48
N PRO A 147 -17.03 -12.27 10.42
CA PRO A 147 -16.71 -13.00 9.20
C PRO A 147 -17.91 -13.82 8.72
N VAL A 148 -18.15 -13.85 7.41
CA VAL A 148 -19.20 -14.70 6.83
C VAL A 148 -18.63 -16.10 6.61
N VAL A 149 -19.15 -17.07 7.37
CA VAL A 149 -18.73 -18.49 7.30
C VAL A 149 -19.92 -19.35 6.89
N LYS A 150 -19.75 -20.15 5.84
CA LYS A 150 -20.75 -21.13 5.41
C LYS A 150 -20.84 -22.27 6.43
N ASP A 151 -22.00 -22.89 6.57
CA ASP A 151 -22.20 -23.98 7.54
C ASP A 151 -21.23 -25.15 7.34
N GLU A 152 -20.97 -25.53 6.09
CA GLU A 152 -19.99 -26.57 5.74
C GLU A 152 -18.56 -26.21 6.19
N ASP A 153 -18.15 -24.95 5.99
CA ASP A 153 -16.83 -24.44 6.39
C ASP A 153 -16.74 -24.37 7.93
N ARG A 154 -17.84 -23.97 8.59
CA ARG A 154 -17.92 -23.87 10.06
C ARG A 154 -17.71 -25.22 10.73
N GLU A 155 -18.38 -26.27 10.25
CA GLU A 155 -18.21 -27.62 10.80
C GLU A 155 -16.76 -28.11 10.68
N LEU A 156 -16.12 -27.83 9.54
CA LEU A 156 -14.73 -28.20 9.30
C LEU A 156 -13.75 -27.43 10.19
N LEU A 157 -13.89 -26.10 10.24
CA LEU A 157 -12.96 -25.19 10.93
C LEU A 157 -13.06 -25.29 12.46
N SER A 158 -14.25 -25.59 13.00
CA SER A 158 -14.47 -25.73 14.44
C SER A 158 -13.62 -26.81 15.12
N ARG A 159 -13.08 -27.76 14.33
CA ARG A 159 -12.18 -28.82 14.82
C ARG A 159 -10.76 -28.33 15.05
N TYR A 160 -10.40 -27.17 14.50
CA TYR A 160 -9.04 -26.66 14.48
C TYR A 160 -8.91 -25.28 15.14
N TYR A 161 -9.97 -24.47 15.15
CA TYR A 161 -9.94 -23.12 15.71
C TYR A 161 -11.02 -22.94 16.77
N ASP A 162 -10.70 -22.23 17.85
CA ASP A 162 -11.63 -21.95 18.95
C ASP A 162 -12.83 -21.10 18.49
N SER A 163 -12.64 -20.25 17.48
CA SER A 163 -13.70 -19.49 16.83
C SER A 163 -13.30 -19.07 15.41
N GLU A 164 -14.24 -18.50 14.67
CA GLU A 164 -14.00 -18.01 13.30
C GLU A 164 -13.26 -16.67 13.24
N TYR A 165 -13.15 -15.94 14.35
CA TYR A 165 -12.56 -14.62 14.38
C TYR A 165 -11.04 -14.63 14.24
N PHE A 166 -10.47 -13.59 13.64
CA PHE A 166 -9.03 -13.49 13.38
C PHE A 166 -8.14 -13.73 14.62
N PHE A 167 -8.59 -13.35 15.82
CA PHE A 167 -7.85 -13.54 17.08
C PHE A 167 -7.75 -15.01 17.54
N SER A 168 -8.49 -15.92 16.90
CA SER A 168 -8.32 -17.38 17.06
C SER A 168 -7.26 -17.98 16.14
N SER A 169 -6.56 -17.16 15.34
CA SER A 169 -5.40 -17.60 14.54
C SER A 169 -4.29 -18.12 15.45
N HIS A 170 -3.82 -19.34 15.19
CA HIS A 170 -2.70 -19.92 15.93
C HIS A 170 -1.40 -19.14 15.71
N ALA A 171 -1.21 -18.58 14.52
CA ALA A 171 -0.04 -17.77 14.22
C ALA A 171 -0.06 -16.47 15.05
N LEU A 172 -1.20 -15.78 15.12
CA LEU A 172 -1.34 -14.54 15.88
C LEU A 172 -1.15 -14.77 17.38
N GLN A 173 -1.74 -15.82 17.95
CA GLN A 173 -1.60 -16.19 19.36
C GLN A 173 -0.15 -16.50 19.77
N LYS A 174 0.72 -16.86 18.82
CA LYS A 174 2.16 -17.09 19.06
C LYS A 174 3.01 -15.83 18.95
N THR A 175 2.39 -14.67 18.74
CA THR A 175 3.10 -13.39 18.60
C THR A 175 2.72 -12.42 19.71
N PRO A 176 3.64 -11.54 20.13
CA PRO A 176 3.24 -10.36 20.89
C PRO A 176 2.36 -9.49 19.97
N PHE A 177 1.12 -9.27 20.40
CA PHE A 177 0.23 -8.30 19.79
C PHE A 177 -0.35 -7.41 20.88
N VAL A 178 -0.52 -6.13 20.57
CA VAL A 178 -1.13 -5.14 21.48
C VAL A 178 -2.35 -4.54 20.82
N THR A 179 -3.26 -4.02 21.64
CA THR A 179 -4.49 -3.40 21.17
C THR A 179 -4.50 -1.91 21.52
N VAL A 180 -4.92 -1.07 20.58
CA VAL A 180 -5.18 0.35 20.83
C VAL A 180 -6.61 0.66 20.36
N GLU A 181 -7.46 1.15 21.27
CA GLU A 181 -8.81 1.59 20.95
C GLU A 181 -8.85 3.12 20.76
N LEU A 182 -9.28 3.57 19.58
CA LEU A 182 -9.58 4.98 19.34
C LEU A 182 -10.91 5.36 20.01
N GLN A 183 -10.85 6.28 20.97
CA GLN A 183 -12.00 6.64 21.80
C GLN A 183 -12.81 7.82 21.24
N THR A 184 -12.15 8.79 20.61
CA THR A 184 -12.82 10.01 20.11
C THR A 184 -13.71 9.73 18.90
N VAL A 185 -15.02 9.89 19.05
CA VAL A 185 -16.01 9.76 17.97
C VAL A 185 -16.23 11.14 17.31
N TYR A 186 -16.03 11.22 16.00
CA TYR A 186 -16.21 12.48 15.24
C TYR A 186 -17.52 12.53 14.44
N ARG A 187 -18.26 11.42 14.34
CA ARG A 187 -19.40 11.29 13.42
C ARG A 187 -20.73 11.72 14.03
N GLN A 188 -21.01 11.36 15.28
CA GLN A 188 -22.27 11.67 15.96
C GLN A 188 -22.07 12.85 16.91
N SER A 189 -22.99 13.80 16.89
CA SER A 189 -23.01 14.98 17.78
C SER A 189 -24.03 14.86 18.92
N ASP A 190 -24.89 13.83 18.89
CA ASP A 190 -25.96 13.60 19.87
C ASP A 190 -25.52 12.54 20.90
N ASP A 191 -25.31 12.99 22.14
CA ASP A 191 -24.86 12.16 23.27
C ASP A 191 -25.89 11.07 23.65
N ASP A 192 -27.18 11.38 23.53
CA ASP A 192 -28.28 10.47 23.88
C ASP A 192 -28.35 9.30 22.89
N PHE A 193 -28.29 9.62 21.60
CA PHE A 193 -28.26 8.59 20.56
C PHE A 193 -26.97 7.77 20.62
N LEU A 194 -25.84 8.41 20.93
CA LEU A 194 -24.57 7.72 21.14
C LEU A 194 -24.64 6.74 22.33
N HIS A 195 -25.30 7.11 23.42
CA HIS A 195 -25.53 6.22 24.56
C HIS A 195 -26.36 4.98 24.14
N LEU A 196 -27.45 5.18 23.40
CA LEU A 196 -28.27 4.09 22.88
C LEU A 196 -27.47 3.16 21.95
N LEU A 197 -26.69 3.73 21.02
CA LEU A 197 -25.85 2.94 20.11
C LEU A 197 -24.81 2.12 20.87
N ASN A 198 -24.21 2.67 21.94
CA ASN A 198 -23.26 1.93 22.77
C ASN A 198 -23.97 0.80 23.55
N ALA A 199 -25.19 1.02 24.02
CA ALA A 199 -25.97 -0.02 24.70
C ALA A 199 -26.28 -1.19 23.76
N VAL A 200 -26.64 -0.91 22.50
CA VAL A 200 -26.81 -1.95 21.46
C VAL A 200 -25.48 -2.62 21.13
N ARG A 201 -24.40 -1.84 20.93
CA ARG A 201 -23.04 -2.33 20.65
C ARG A 201 -22.60 -3.34 21.70
N ASN A 202 -22.77 -3.00 22.97
CA ASN A 202 -22.28 -3.80 24.08
C ASN A 202 -23.29 -4.87 24.54
N SER A 203 -24.44 -4.98 23.87
CA SER A 203 -25.54 -5.88 24.28
C SER A 203 -26.01 -5.64 25.73
N THR A 204 -26.02 -4.38 26.16
CA THR A 204 -26.41 -3.93 27.52
C THR A 204 -27.70 -3.11 27.52
N ILE A 205 -28.43 -3.12 26.40
CA ILE A 205 -29.70 -2.39 26.28
C ILE A 205 -30.74 -2.95 27.26
N ASP A 206 -31.30 -2.07 28.08
CA ASP A 206 -32.38 -2.40 28.99
C ASP A 206 -33.76 -2.28 28.31
N ALA A 207 -34.81 -2.65 29.04
CA ALA A 207 -36.18 -2.61 28.53
C ALA A 207 -36.65 -1.18 28.19
N GLU A 208 -36.15 -0.17 28.91
CA GLU A 208 -36.54 1.24 28.72
C GLU A 208 -35.90 1.81 27.44
N LEU A 209 -34.60 1.61 27.26
CA LEU A 209 -33.87 1.98 26.04
C LEU A 209 -34.40 1.23 24.82
N LEU A 210 -34.74 -0.06 24.97
CA LEU A 210 -35.36 -0.81 23.88
C LEU A 210 -36.74 -0.28 23.55
N ALA A 211 -37.56 0.10 24.55
CA ALA A 211 -38.85 0.74 24.31
C ALA A 211 -38.68 2.10 23.62
N ARG A 212 -37.69 2.91 24.01
CA ARG A 212 -37.35 4.18 23.36
C ARG A 212 -36.92 3.97 21.90
N LEU A 213 -36.12 2.95 21.63
CA LEU A 213 -35.76 2.58 20.25
C LEU A 213 -36.99 2.14 19.45
N ASN A 214 -37.83 1.29 20.04
CA ASN A 214 -39.05 0.79 19.43
C ASN A 214 -40.13 1.87 19.25
N ALA A 215 -40.06 3.00 19.95
CA ALA A 215 -40.90 4.17 19.68
C ALA A 215 -40.65 4.78 18.28
N ARG A 216 -39.54 4.42 17.62
CA ARG A 216 -39.26 4.77 16.22
C ARG A 216 -39.93 3.85 15.20
N TYR A 217 -40.67 2.83 15.65
CA TYR A 217 -41.54 2.06 14.77
C TYR A 217 -42.80 2.86 14.43
N ILE A 218 -42.96 3.13 13.14
CA ILE A 218 -44.13 3.84 12.61
C ILE A 218 -44.84 2.87 11.65
N PRO A 219 -46.02 2.34 12.02
CA PRO A 219 -46.80 1.45 11.15
C PRO A 219 -47.10 2.09 9.80
N ASP A 220 -46.95 1.32 8.72
CA ASP A 220 -47.22 1.73 7.34
C ASP A 220 -46.52 3.04 6.91
N PHE A 221 -45.36 3.33 7.51
CA PHE A 221 -44.60 4.54 7.21
C PHE A 221 -44.27 4.64 5.73
N ARG A 222 -44.69 5.75 5.13
CA ARG A 222 -44.28 6.18 3.80
C ARG A 222 -43.45 7.45 3.94
N PRO A 223 -42.25 7.50 3.34
CA PRO A 223 -41.46 8.73 3.27
C PRO A 223 -42.33 9.89 2.79
N PRO A 224 -42.31 11.05 3.48
CA PRO A 224 -42.94 12.26 2.99
C PRO A 224 -42.40 12.65 1.60
N GLU A 225 -43.23 13.32 0.80
CA GLU A 225 -42.83 13.76 -0.53
C GLU A 225 -41.63 14.74 -0.44
N GLY A 226 -40.59 14.49 -1.22
CA GLY A 226 -39.34 15.26 -1.19
C GLY A 226 -38.35 14.85 -0.10
N GLU A 227 -38.69 13.91 0.79
CA GLU A 227 -37.76 13.35 1.77
C GLU A 227 -37.25 11.96 1.34
N ALA A 228 -35.96 11.86 1.05
CA ALA A 228 -35.36 10.57 0.71
C ALA A 228 -34.99 9.76 1.94
N TYR A 229 -35.56 8.56 2.03
CA TYR A 229 -35.17 7.54 2.98
C TYR A 229 -34.54 6.38 2.22
N VAL A 230 -33.43 5.86 2.74
CA VAL A 230 -32.89 4.58 2.29
C VAL A 230 -33.32 3.48 3.25
N ARG A 231 -33.83 2.36 2.71
CA ARG A 231 -34.15 1.18 3.51
C ARG A 231 -32.92 0.29 3.68
N LEU A 232 -32.54 0.01 4.91
CA LEU A 232 -31.46 -0.93 5.23
C LEU A 232 -32.07 -2.29 5.55
N VAL A 233 -31.73 -3.29 4.75
CA VAL A 233 -32.27 -4.65 4.85
C VAL A 233 -31.16 -5.67 5.10
N THR A 234 -31.52 -6.87 5.55
CA THR A 234 -30.55 -7.89 5.96
C THR A 234 -29.97 -8.66 4.77
N HIS A 235 -30.76 -8.90 3.71
CA HIS A 235 -30.36 -9.75 2.58
C HIS A 235 -30.41 -9.05 1.22
N ASN A 236 -29.53 -9.45 0.29
CA ASN A 236 -29.46 -8.85 -1.06
C ASN A 236 -30.78 -9.00 -1.82
N HIS A 237 -31.43 -10.17 -1.75
CA HIS A 237 -32.69 -10.40 -2.45
C HIS A 237 -33.81 -9.43 -2.05
N GLN A 238 -33.84 -8.98 -0.78
CA GLN A 238 -34.81 -7.99 -0.30
C GLN A 238 -34.53 -6.61 -0.92
N ALA A 239 -33.27 -6.17 -0.91
CA ALA A 239 -32.87 -4.89 -1.48
C ALA A 239 -33.16 -4.86 -2.99
N ASP A 240 -32.82 -5.94 -3.69
CA ASP A 240 -33.05 -6.07 -5.13
C ASP A 240 -34.54 -6.12 -5.48
N ALA A 241 -35.38 -6.74 -4.65
CA ALA A 241 -36.82 -6.77 -4.85
C ALA A 241 -37.45 -5.37 -4.70
N ILE A 242 -37.07 -4.63 -3.64
CA ILE A 242 -37.57 -3.27 -3.40
C ILE A 242 -37.11 -2.32 -4.51
N ASN A 243 -35.81 -2.30 -4.82
CA ASN A 243 -35.30 -1.42 -5.88
C ASN A 243 -35.94 -1.71 -7.24
N ARG A 244 -36.21 -2.99 -7.54
CA ARG A 244 -36.90 -3.38 -8.78
C ARG A 244 -38.36 -2.95 -8.79
N ALA A 245 -39.09 -3.13 -7.70
CA ALA A 245 -40.48 -2.71 -7.59
C ALA A 245 -40.64 -1.20 -7.79
N GLU A 246 -39.81 -0.40 -7.11
CA GLU A 246 -39.79 1.05 -7.24
C GLU A 246 -39.39 1.50 -8.65
N MET A 247 -38.36 0.87 -9.24
CA MET A 247 -37.97 1.14 -10.62
C MET A 247 -39.07 0.77 -11.63
N THR A 248 -39.84 -0.28 -11.38
CA THR A 248 -40.97 -0.68 -12.23
C THR A 248 -42.15 0.29 -12.10
N ALA A 249 -42.40 0.84 -10.91
CA ALA A 249 -43.49 1.78 -10.65
C ALA A 249 -43.33 3.12 -11.40
N LEU A 250 -42.09 3.52 -11.71
CA LEU A 250 -41.82 4.70 -12.52
C LEU A 250 -42.30 4.49 -13.97
N THR A 251 -43.21 5.35 -14.44
CA THR A 251 -43.80 5.28 -15.79
C THR A 251 -42.90 5.83 -16.89
N THR A 252 -41.81 6.50 -16.52
CA THR A 252 -40.84 7.08 -17.46
C THR A 252 -40.00 5.99 -18.15
N PRO A 253 -39.50 6.24 -19.37
CA PRO A 253 -38.65 5.29 -20.08
C PRO A 253 -37.35 5.01 -19.30
N ALA A 254 -36.89 3.76 -19.38
CA ALA A 254 -35.62 3.35 -18.78
C ALA A 254 -34.46 3.71 -19.70
N PHE A 255 -33.38 4.24 -19.11
CA PHE A 255 -32.11 4.48 -19.76
C PHE A 255 -31.06 3.54 -19.17
N THR A 256 -30.21 2.93 -20.01
CA THR A 256 -29.16 2.03 -19.54
C THR A 256 -27.80 2.56 -19.97
N TYR A 257 -26.86 2.59 -19.02
CA TYR A 257 -25.48 3.01 -19.22
C TYR A 257 -24.54 1.82 -19.00
N ASP A 258 -23.81 1.45 -20.03
CA ASP A 258 -22.79 0.41 -19.97
C ASP A 258 -21.48 0.96 -19.37
N ALA A 259 -20.84 0.16 -18.54
CA ALA A 259 -19.52 0.44 -18.00
C ALA A 259 -18.45 0.20 -19.07
N GLU A 260 -17.40 1.00 -19.04
CA GLU A 260 -16.21 0.76 -19.85
C GLU A 260 -15.17 0.04 -18.99
N VAL A 261 -14.91 -1.23 -19.29
CA VAL A 261 -13.90 -2.04 -18.60
C VAL A 261 -12.69 -2.20 -19.51
N LYS A 262 -11.52 -1.79 -19.03
CA LYS A 262 -10.24 -1.93 -19.74
C LYS A 262 -9.30 -2.85 -18.98
N ASP A 263 -8.57 -3.66 -19.76
CA ASP A 263 -7.56 -4.60 -19.28
C ASP A 263 -8.10 -5.57 -18.21
N LYS A 264 -7.40 -5.75 -17.09
CA LYS A 264 -7.71 -6.77 -16.09
C LYS A 264 -8.48 -6.18 -14.91
N PHE A 265 -9.79 -6.37 -14.91
CA PHE A 265 -10.67 -6.03 -13.79
C PHE A 265 -11.65 -7.18 -13.49
N PRO A 266 -11.53 -7.90 -12.35
CA PRO A 266 -12.43 -9.01 -12.04
C PRO A 266 -13.88 -8.56 -11.81
N GLU A 267 -14.85 -9.23 -12.44
CA GLU A 267 -16.29 -8.93 -12.31
C GLU A 267 -16.79 -8.91 -10.84
N SER A 268 -16.28 -9.85 -10.03
CA SER A 268 -16.60 -9.92 -8.59
C SER A 268 -16.14 -8.71 -7.78
N SER A 269 -15.28 -7.87 -8.36
CA SER A 269 -14.73 -6.67 -7.72
C SER A 269 -15.29 -5.37 -8.30
N TYR A 270 -16.26 -5.45 -9.23
CA TYR A 270 -16.85 -4.25 -9.81
C TYR A 270 -17.44 -3.34 -8.72
N PRO A 271 -17.01 -2.06 -8.68
CA PRO A 271 -17.47 -1.12 -7.66
C PRO A 271 -18.88 -0.60 -7.92
N ALA A 272 -19.34 -0.66 -9.17
CA ALA A 272 -20.66 -0.27 -9.62
C ALA A 272 -21.28 -1.34 -10.52
N ALA A 273 -22.55 -1.18 -10.88
CA ALA A 273 -23.19 -2.04 -11.86
C ALA A 273 -22.51 -1.88 -13.23
N GLU A 274 -22.15 -2.99 -13.86
CA GLU A 274 -21.67 -3.00 -15.25
C GLU A 274 -22.73 -2.40 -16.19
N ARG A 275 -23.99 -2.76 -15.99
CA ARG A 275 -25.14 -2.15 -16.66
C ARG A 275 -26.00 -1.39 -15.66
N LEU A 276 -25.89 -0.08 -15.68
CA LEU A 276 -26.66 0.81 -14.81
C LEU A 276 -27.94 1.23 -15.52
N THR A 277 -29.07 0.63 -15.14
CA THR A 277 -30.39 1.01 -15.64
C THR A 277 -31.08 1.97 -14.67
N LEU A 278 -31.48 3.14 -15.15
CA LEU A 278 -32.17 4.19 -14.38
C LEU A 278 -33.40 4.70 -15.12
N LYS A 279 -34.27 5.39 -14.39
CA LYS A 279 -35.44 6.11 -14.89
C LYS A 279 -35.48 7.50 -14.28
N ARG A 280 -36.12 8.46 -14.95
CA ARG A 280 -36.37 9.77 -14.36
C ARG A 280 -37.26 9.61 -13.12
N GLY A 281 -36.92 10.28 -12.03
CA GLY A 281 -37.52 10.11 -10.70
C GLY A 281 -36.93 8.97 -9.88
N ALA A 282 -35.92 8.24 -10.39
CA ALA A 282 -35.27 7.18 -9.61
C ALA A 282 -34.47 7.76 -8.43
N GLN A 283 -34.63 7.15 -7.24
CA GLN A 283 -33.77 7.43 -6.10
C GLN A 283 -32.44 6.69 -6.27
N VAL A 284 -31.35 7.45 -6.26
CA VAL A 284 -29.99 6.95 -6.42
C VAL A 284 -29.10 7.35 -5.26
N MET A 285 -28.02 6.61 -5.08
CA MET A 285 -26.97 6.90 -4.12
C MET A 285 -25.64 7.05 -4.84
N PHE A 286 -24.90 8.10 -4.48
CA PHE A 286 -23.52 8.28 -4.92
C PHE A 286 -22.61 7.27 -4.22
N ILE A 287 -21.76 6.58 -4.98
CA ILE A 287 -20.83 5.55 -4.46
C ILE A 287 -19.36 6.03 -4.42
N ARG A 288 -19.12 7.31 -4.68
CA ARG A 288 -17.78 7.92 -4.69
C ARG A 288 -17.86 9.36 -4.19
N ASN A 289 -16.74 9.87 -3.67
CA ASN A 289 -16.58 11.28 -3.36
C ASN A 289 -16.21 12.06 -4.63
N GLY A 290 -16.88 13.17 -4.89
CA GLY A 290 -16.59 14.05 -6.02
C GLY A 290 -15.21 14.70 -5.90
N THR A 291 -14.48 14.78 -7.02
CA THR A 291 -13.17 15.42 -7.09
C THR A 291 -13.32 16.94 -7.25
N ALA A 292 -13.17 17.69 -6.14
CA ALA A 292 -13.03 19.15 -6.00
C ALA A 292 -13.40 20.05 -7.22
N GLY A 293 -14.55 20.75 -7.10
CA GLY A 293 -15.17 21.73 -8.01
C GLY A 293 -16.51 22.24 -7.42
N GLU A 294 -17.40 22.83 -8.24
CA GLU A 294 -18.77 23.25 -7.83
C GLU A 294 -19.72 22.07 -7.52
N ASP A 295 -19.36 20.83 -7.92
CA ASP A 295 -20.16 19.63 -7.72
C ASP A 295 -19.75 18.85 -6.45
N HIS A 296 -20.26 19.28 -5.30
CA HIS A 296 -20.02 18.62 -4.00
C HIS A 296 -20.98 17.43 -3.77
N TYR A 297 -20.56 16.22 -4.17
CA TYR A 297 -21.20 14.96 -3.72
C TYR A 297 -20.21 14.06 -2.98
N PHE A 298 -20.72 13.22 -2.09
CA PHE A 298 -19.93 12.28 -1.28
C PHE A 298 -20.52 10.86 -1.31
N ASN A 299 -19.69 9.87 -1.03
CA ASN A 299 -20.09 8.47 -0.99
C ASN A 299 -21.16 8.24 0.10
N GLY A 300 -22.32 7.71 -0.30
CA GLY A 300 -23.49 7.52 0.53
C GLY A 300 -24.57 8.60 0.37
N MET A 301 -24.26 9.72 -0.29
CA MET A 301 -25.23 10.80 -0.52
C MET A 301 -26.39 10.29 -1.39
N LEU A 302 -27.63 10.65 -1.02
CA LEU A 302 -28.83 10.31 -1.77
C LEU A 302 -29.23 11.44 -2.73
N GLY A 303 -29.84 11.07 -3.85
CA GLY A 303 -30.44 12.02 -4.77
C GLY A 303 -31.53 11.40 -5.65
N GLU A 304 -32.21 12.24 -6.42
CA GLU A 304 -33.25 11.85 -7.36
C GLU A 304 -32.81 12.21 -8.78
N VAL A 305 -32.98 11.28 -9.72
CA VAL A 305 -32.66 11.49 -11.14
C VAL A 305 -33.66 12.46 -11.78
N VAL A 306 -33.19 13.62 -12.24
CA VAL A 306 -34.03 14.65 -12.89
C VAL A 306 -34.00 14.54 -14.41
N SER A 307 -32.84 14.25 -14.98
CA SER A 307 -32.63 14.10 -16.42
C SER A 307 -31.73 12.90 -16.73
N LEU A 308 -32.03 12.21 -17.83
CA LEU A 308 -31.28 11.10 -18.37
C LEU A 308 -31.12 11.32 -19.87
N GLU A 309 -29.87 11.56 -20.30
CA GLU A 309 -29.49 11.70 -21.70
C GLU A 309 -28.43 10.64 -22.05
N HIS A 310 -27.94 10.65 -23.31
CA HIS A 310 -27.00 9.64 -23.78
C HIS A 310 -25.70 9.60 -22.98
N ASP A 311 -25.13 10.77 -22.69
CA ASP A 311 -23.86 10.94 -21.97
C ASP A 311 -23.98 11.78 -20.69
N GLU A 312 -25.21 12.09 -20.26
CA GLU A 312 -25.47 12.98 -19.13
C GLU A 312 -26.51 12.40 -18.16
N ILE A 313 -26.21 12.46 -16.87
CA ILE A 313 -27.15 12.14 -15.79
C ILE A 313 -27.18 13.33 -14.84
N THR A 314 -28.35 13.97 -14.73
CA THR A 314 -28.54 15.04 -13.74
C THR A 314 -29.27 14.49 -12.53
N VAL A 315 -28.66 14.61 -11.35
CA VAL A 315 -29.23 14.19 -10.07
C VAL A 315 -29.49 15.42 -9.21
N ARG A 316 -30.71 15.54 -8.69
CA ARG A 316 -31.04 16.50 -7.65
C ARG A 316 -30.69 15.90 -6.30
N THR A 317 -29.82 16.55 -5.57
CA THR A 317 -29.46 16.17 -4.20
C THR A 317 -30.65 16.41 -3.27
N ASN A 318 -30.82 15.52 -2.30
CA ASN A 318 -31.86 15.69 -1.29
C ASN A 318 -31.43 16.69 -0.21
N GLU A 319 -30.12 16.85 0.00
CA GLU A 319 -29.52 17.87 0.86
C GLU A 319 -29.33 19.16 0.05
N GLY A 320 -30.20 20.16 0.27
CA GLY A 320 -30.08 21.48 -0.34
C GLY A 320 -30.66 21.62 -1.75
N GLY A 321 -31.17 20.54 -2.37
CA GLY A 321 -31.87 20.60 -3.66
C GLY A 321 -30.98 20.94 -4.85
N VAL A 322 -29.65 20.82 -4.70
CA VAL A 322 -28.66 21.17 -5.72
C VAL A 322 -28.73 20.16 -6.86
N LEU A 323 -28.77 20.66 -8.10
CA LEU A 323 -28.66 19.84 -9.30
C LEU A 323 -27.18 19.58 -9.59
N ILE A 324 -26.82 18.30 -9.66
CA ILE A 324 -25.47 17.85 -9.97
C ILE A 324 -25.52 17.12 -11.31
N ASN A 325 -24.71 17.58 -12.26
CA ASN A 325 -24.41 16.79 -13.44
C ASN A 325 -23.34 15.75 -13.06
N VAL A 326 -23.69 14.48 -13.09
CA VAL A 326 -22.86 13.41 -12.55
C VAL A 326 -21.86 12.96 -13.62
N PRO A 327 -20.55 13.20 -13.45
CA PRO A 327 -19.56 12.71 -14.41
C PRO A 327 -19.38 11.19 -14.29
N ARG A 328 -18.95 10.57 -15.38
CA ARG A 328 -18.42 9.20 -15.32
C ARG A 328 -17.13 9.19 -14.52
N GLU A 329 -16.99 8.19 -13.67
CA GLU A 329 -15.86 8.03 -12.76
C GLU A 329 -15.10 6.74 -13.06
N THR A 330 -13.77 6.77 -12.89
CA THR A 330 -12.88 5.63 -13.16
C THR A 330 -12.28 5.05 -11.88
N TRP A 331 -12.54 3.77 -11.62
CA TRP A 331 -11.90 2.99 -10.58
C TRP A 331 -10.74 2.18 -11.15
N ASN A 332 -9.65 2.13 -10.39
CA ASN A 332 -8.44 1.41 -10.78
C ASN A 332 -8.39 0.09 -10.02
N ASN A 333 -8.26 -1.02 -10.74
CA ASN A 333 -7.80 -2.27 -10.16
C ASN A 333 -6.28 -2.27 -10.23
N ALA A 334 -5.64 -2.12 -9.08
CA ALA A 334 -4.20 -2.02 -9.00
C ALA A 334 -3.56 -3.24 -8.34
N ARG A 335 -2.25 -3.40 -8.56
CA ARG A 335 -1.42 -4.35 -7.84
C ARG A 335 -0.13 -3.72 -7.41
N TYR A 336 0.40 -4.22 -6.30
CA TYR A 336 1.74 -3.88 -5.86
C TYR A 336 2.80 -4.55 -6.73
N VAL A 337 3.75 -3.75 -7.18
CA VAL A 337 4.93 -4.19 -7.90
C VAL A 337 6.17 -3.53 -7.33
N LEU A 338 7.32 -4.18 -7.53
CA LEU A 338 8.61 -3.58 -7.25
C LEU A 338 9.07 -2.77 -8.48
N ASP A 339 9.36 -1.48 -8.35
CA ASP A 339 10.03 -0.70 -9.39
C ASP A 339 11.45 -1.26 -9.60
N GLU A 340 11.83 -1.53 -10.85
CA GLU A 340 13.11 -2.19 -11.15
C GLU A 340 14.32 -1.26 -10.99
N ARG A 341 14.11 0.06 -11.00
CA ARG A 341 15.15 1.08 -10.86
C ARG A 341 15.27 1.57 -9.43
N THR A 342 14.16 1.91 -8.79
CA THR A 342 14.17 2.46 -7.42
C THR A 342 14.04 1.40 -6.35
N ASN A 343 13.66 0.17 -6.72
CA ASN A 343 13.40 -0.91 -5.78
C ASN A 343 12.28 -0.58 -4.78
N GLU A 344 11.48 0.46 -5.02
CA GLU A 344 10.34 0.84 -4.19
C GLU A 344 9.09 0.04 -4.56
N ILE A 345 8.20 -0.11 -3.58
CA ILE A 345 6.87 -0.69 -3.81
C ILE A 345 6.02 0.41 -4.46
N GLN A 346 5.54 0.12 -5.66
CA GLN A 346 4.63 1.00 -6.39
C GLN A 346 3.34 0.27 -6.72
N GLU A 347 2.29 1.06 -6.86
CA GLU A 347 0.98 0.61 -7.28
C GLU A 347 0.88 0.77 -8.80
N VAL A 348 0.66 -0.33 -9.52
CA VAL A 348 0.45 -0.33 -10.98
C VAL A 348 -0.98 -0.73 -11.26
N VAL A 349 -1.65 0.08 -12.07
CA VAL A 349 -3.01 -0.16 -12.54
C VAL A 349 -2.98 -1.28 -13.59
N ASP A 350 -3.62 -2.40 -13.27
CA ASP A 350 -3.77 -3.56 -14.14
C ASP A 350 -5.03 -3.50 -15.00
N GLY A 351 -6.00 -2.68 -14.60
CA GLY A 351 -7.22 -2.42 -15.36
C GLY A 351 -8.06 -1.32 -14.74
N THR A 352 -8.99 -0.80 -15.53
CA THR A 352 -9.85 0.31 -15.13
C THR A 352 -11.31 -0.04 -15.39
N PHE A 353 -12.18 0.37 -14.48
CA PHE A 353 -13.63 0.29 -14.62
C PHE A 353 -14.17 1.72 -14.62
N THR A 354 -14.85 2.15 -15.68
CA THR A 354 -15.39 3.51 -15.80
C THR A 354 -16.91 3.48 -15.92
N GLN A 355 -17.61 4.11 -14.99
CA GLN A 355 -19.08 4.14 -14.93
C GLN A 355 -19.56 5.38 -14.16
N TYR A 356 -20.83 5.76 -14.30
CA TYR A 356 -21.42 6.74 -13.38
C TYR A 356 -21.40 6.22 -11.94
N PRO A 357 -20.95 7.02 -10.96
CA PRO A 357 -20.84 6.63 -9.56
C PRO A 357 -22.20 6.62 -8.85
N LEU A 358 -23.19 5.95 -9.44
CA LEU A 358 -24.56 5.88 -8.96
C LEU A 358 -25.03 4.44 -8.81
N ARG A 359 -25.90 4.20 -7.83
CA ARG A 359 -26.68 2.97 -7.69
C ARG A 359 -28.13 3.28 -7.32
N PRO A 360 -29.13 2.51 -7.78
CA PRO A 360 -30.48 2.57 -7.22
C PRO A 360 -30.43 2.36 -5.71
N ALA A 361 -31.18 3.17 -4.97
CA ALA A 361 -30.98 3.30 -3.52
C ALA A 361 -32.26 3.50 -2.72
N TRP A 362 -33.38 2.92 -3.14
CA TRP A 362 -34.55 2.78 -2.26
C TRP A 362 -34.25 1.79 -1.12
N ALA A 363 -33.49 0.74 -1.42
CA ALA A 363 -33.00 -0.20 -0.44
C ALA A 363 -31.55 -0.62 -0.70
N ILE A 364 -30.79 -0.83 0.38
CA ILE A 364 -29.45 -1.44 0.35
C ILE A 364 -29.32 -2.43 1.50
N THR A 365 -28.39 -3.38 1.38
CA THR A 365 -28.12 -4.27 2.50
C THR A 365 -27.30 -3.57 3.58
N ILE A 366 -27.51 -3.99 4.83
CA ILE A 366 -26.72 -3.52 5.98
C ILE A 366 -25.21 -3.68 5.72
N HIS A 367 -24.80 -4.80 5.14
CA HIS A 367 -23.41 -5.04 4.71
C HIS A 367 -22.90 -3.96 3.74
N LYS A 368 -23.67 -3.62 2.70
CA LYS A 368 -23.31 -2.58 1.70
C LYS A 368 -23.47 -1.14 2.22
N SER A 369 -23.98 -0.98 3.45
CA SER A 369 -24.09 0.30 4.13
C SER A 369 -22.90 0.60 5.05
N GLN A 370 -22.02 -0.39 5.28
CA GLN A 370 -20.86 -0.23 6.14
C GLN A 370 -19.99 0.94 5.67
N GLY A 371 -19.51 1.75 6.63
CA GLY A 371 -18.78 2.98 6.34
C GLY A 371 -19.65 4.18 5.90
N LEU A 372 -20.87 3.98 5.42
CA LEU A 372 -21.77 5.05 4.96
C LEU A 372 -22.51 5.72 6.13
N THR A 373 -23.00 6.94 5.91
CA THR A 373 -23.79 7.72 6.87
C THR A 373 -24.98 8.32 6.15
N PHE A 374 -26.17 8.27 6.77
CA PHE A 374 -27.42 8.78 6.23
C PHE A 374 -28.07 9.75 7.21
N GLU A 375 -28.69 10.80 6.67
CA GLU A 375 -29.58 11.68 7.46
C GLU A 375 -30.81 10.91 7.91
N ARG A 376 -31.41 10.15 6.99
CA ARG A 376 -32.67 9.43 7.21
C ARG A 376 -32.60 8.02 6.66
N ALA A 377 -33.01 7.03 7.46
CA ALA A 377 -33.04 5.63 7.04
C ALA A 377 -34.20 4.86 7.67
N ILE A 378 -34.72 3.91 6.89
CA ILE A 378 -35.68 2.91 7.37
C ILE A 378 -34.89 1.64 7.69
N ILE A 379 -34.92 1.19 8.94
CA ILE A 379 -34.16 0.05 9.40
C ILE A 379 -35.06 -1.18 9.47
N ASP A 380 -34.66 -2.22 8.74
CA ASP A 380 -35.27 -3.55 8.78
C ASP A 380 -34.23 -4.57 9.23
N VAL A 381 -34.29 -4.90 10.53
CA VAL A 381 -33.38 -5.83 11.20
C VAL A 381 -34.09 -7.06 11.75
N GLN A 382 -35.34 -7.32 11.36
CA GLN A 382 -36.07 -8.49 11.86
C GLN A 382 -35.38 -9.82 11.51
N GLY A 383 -34.77 -9.87 10.32
CA GLY A 383 -33.98 -11.02 9.87
C GLY A 383 -32.50 -10.94 10.24
N ALA A 384 -32.12 -10.17 11.27
CA ALA A 384 -30.73 -10.11 11.70
C ALA A 384 -30.27 -11.51 12.16
N PHE A 385 -29.16 -11.98 11.61
CA PHE A 385 -28.66 -13.34 11.81
C PHE A 385 -27.19 -13.36 12.28
N ALA A 386 -26.51 -12.22 12.23
CA ALA A 386 -25.11 -12.10 12.62
C ALA A 386 -24.92 -11.05 13.71
N HIS A 387 -23.94 -11.30 14.58
CA HIS A 387 -23.52 -10.34 15.61
C HIS A 387 -23.15 -8.98 14.99
N GLY A 388 -23.56 -7.91 15.67
CA GLY A 388 -23.30 -6.53 15.29
C GLY A 388 -24.10 -6.01 14.08
N GLN A 389 -24.85 -6.85 13.36
CA GLN A 389 -25.66 -6.42 12.20
C GLN A 389 -26.69 -5.32 12.56
N THR A 390 -27.39 -5.47 13.69
CA THR A 390 -28.32 -4.46 14.19
C THR A 390 -27.60 -3.17 14.56
N TYR A 391 -26.47 -3.25 15.27
CA TYR A 391 -25.63 -2.09 15.59
C TYR A 391 -25.14 -1.35 14.33
N VAL A 392 -24.68 -2.09 13.32
CA VAL A 392 -24.24 -1.51 12.04
C VAL A 392 -25.37 -0.75 11.38
N ALA A 393 -26.58 -1.31 11.33
CA ALA A 393 -27.75 -0.67 10.74
C ALA A 393 -28.13 0.63 11.47
N LEU A 394 -28.25 0.58 12.80
CA LEU A 394 -28.61 1.75 13.61
C LEU A 394 -27.55 2.85 13.53
N SER A 395 -26.26 2.48 13.55
CA SER A 395 -25.13 3.42 13.49
C SER A 395 -24.94 4.13 12.14
N ARG A 396 -25.77 3.81 11.12
CA ARG A 396 -25.75 4.52 9.84
C ARG A 396 -26.46 5.88 9.91
N CYS A 397 -27.41 6.05 10.83
CA CYS A 397 -28.10 7.33 11.03
C CYS A 397 -27.22 8.31 11.83
N LYS A 398 -27.40 9.62 11.58
CA LYS A 398 -26.73 10.67 12.38
C LYS A 398 -27.43 10.96 13.71
N SER A 399 -28.76 10.83 13.76
CA SER A 399 -29.57 11.02 14.97
C SER A 399 -30.69 9.97 15.08
N LEU A 400 -31.31 9.89 16.26
CA LEU A 400 -32.43 8.99 16.52
C LEU A 400 -33.70 9.39 15.74
N GLU A 401 -33.90 10.69 15.50
CA GLU A 401 -35.04 11.24 14.75
C GLU A 401 -34.97 10.91 13.26
N GLY A 402 -33.76 10.79 12.70
CA GLY A 402 -33.54 10.34 11.33
C GLY A 402 -33.86 8.86 11.11
N LEU A 403 -34.02 8.09 12.19
CA LEU A 403 -34.23 6.66 12.13
C LEU A 403 -35.72 6.31 12.19
N VAL A 404 -36.16 5.43 11.30
CA VAL A 404 -37.50 4.81 11.33
C VAL A 404 -37.34 3.30 11.31
N LEU A 405 -38.08 2.58 12.13
CA LEU A 405 -38.07 1.11 12.12
C LEU A 405 -39.20 0.59 11.22
N SER A 406 -38.91 -0.42 10.38
CA SER A 406 -39.95 -1.11 9.61
C SER A 406 -40.85 -1.97 10.49
N ALA A 407 -40.32 -2.41 11.63
CA ALA A 407 -41.01 -3.18 12.66
C ALA A 407 -40.29 -3.01 14.00
N PRO A 408 -40.95 -3.28 15.14
CA PRO A 408 -40.27 -3.28 16.44
C PRO A 408 -39.09 -4.26 16.44
N ILE A 409 -37.96 -3.83 17.00
CA ILE A 409 -36.77 -4.64 17.18
C ILE A 409 -37.03 -5.61 18.34
N PRO A 410 -37.04 -6.93 18.07
CA PRO A 410 -37.11 -7.91 19.15
C PRO A 410 -35.76 -7.97 19.88
N PRO A 411 -35.73 -8.29 21.18
CA PRO A 411 -34.47 -8.49 21.91
C PRO A 411 -33.53 -9.48 21.22
N ALA A 412 -34.07 -10.53 20.59
CA ALA A 412 -33.32 -11.55 19.86
C ALA A 412 -32.56 -11.02 18.62
N ALA A 413 -32.96 -9.87 18.05
CA ALA A 413 -32.23 -9.25 16.94
C ALA A 413 -30.95 -8.53 17.40
N ILE A 414 -30.79 -8.32 18.72
CA ILE A 414 -29.56 -7.79 19.32
C ILE A 414 -28.72 -9.00 19.72
N ILE A 415 -28.07 -9.58 18.70
CA ILE A 415 -27.30 -10.81 18.84
C ILE A 415 -26.00 -10.51 19.58
N GLN A 416 -25.80 -11.20 20.69
CA GLN A 416 -24.61 -11.12 21.52
C GLN A 416 -23.67 -12.29 21.20
N ASP A 417 -22.46 -11.99 20.72
CA ASP A 417 -21.42 -13.02 20.57
C ASP A 417 -20.53 -13.03 21.82
N GLY A 418 -20.62 -14.10 22.61
CA GLY A 418 -19.84 -14.25 23.85
C GLY A 418 -18.33 -14.35 23.63
N THR A 419 -17.88 -14.71 22.42
CA THR A 419 -16.46 -14.74 22.08
C THR A 419 -15.93 -13.33 21.80
N VAL A 420 -16.69 -12.53 21.04
CA VAL A 420 -16.36 -11.10 20.80
C VAL A 420 -16.38 -10.31 22.11
N LEU A 421 -17.36 -10.54 22.98
CA LEU A 421 -17.43 -9.84 24.26
C LEU A 421 -16.26 -10.15 25.17
N ARG A 422 -15.96 -11.43 25.39
CA ARG A 422 -14.80 -11.84 26.19
C ARG A 422 -13.51 -11.23 25.66
N PHE A 423 -13.35 -11.15 24.33
CA PHE A 423 -12.19 -10.49 23.75
C PHE A 423 -12.20 -8.98 24.01
N THR A 424 -13.34 -8.31 23.83
CA THR A 424 -13.47 -6.85 23.94
C THR A 424 -13.34 -6.35 25.39
N GLU A 425 -13.82 -7.10 26.38
CA GLU A 425 -13.75 -6.75 27.80
C GLU A 425 -12.32 -6.51 28.29
N HIS A 426 -11.34 -7.21 27.71
CA HIS A 426 -9.93 -7.10 28.10
C HIS A 426 -9.16 -6.02 27.30
N ILE A 427 -9.77 -5.39 26.28
CA ILE A 427 -9.08 -4.40 25.44
C ILE A 427 -8.57 -3.18 26.23
N PRO A 428 -9.36 -2.56 27.13
CA PRO A 428 -8.90 -1.40 27.90
C PRO A 428 -7.69 -1.73 28.78
N GLU A 429 -7.67 -2.93 29.37
CA GLU A 429 -6.56 -3.41 30.21
C GLU A 429 -5.31 -3.77 29.40
N GLN A 430 -5.48 -4.07 28.11
CA GLN A 430 -4.40 -4.44 27.18
C GLN A 430 -3.79 -3.23 26.45
N GLN A 431 -4.31 -2.02 26.65
CA GLN A 431 -3.74 -0.83 26.01
C GLN A 431 -2.34 -0.57 26.56
N PRO A 432 -1.30 -0.48 25.70
CA PRO A 432 0.07 -0.41 26.18
C PRO A 432 0.34 0.92 26.89
N THR A 433 0.92 0.81 28.09
CA THR A 433 1.45 1.93 28.87
C THR A 433 2.70 2.53 28.22
N ALA A 434 3.09 3.73 28.65
CA ALA A 434 4.33 4.37 28.20
C ALA A 434 5.57 3.50 28.48
N ASP A 435 5.62 2.84 29.63
CA ASP A 435 6.71 1.93 30.00
C ASP A 435 6.75 0.68 29.11
N GLN A 436 5.59 0.09 28.80
CA GLN A 436 5.51 -1.04 27.88
C GLN A 436 5.95 -0.63 26.46
N LEU A 437 5.50 0.52 25.97
CA LEU A 437 5.94 1.06 24.69
C LEU A 437 7.47 1.25 24.66
N TRP A 438 8.03 1.85 25.70
CA TRP A 438 9.46 2.05 25.82
C TRP A 438 10.23 0.71 25.84
N GLN A 439 9.73 -0.29 26.56
CA GLN A 439 10.29 -1.64 26.54
C GLN A 439 10.21 -2.29 25.15
N MET A 440 9.09 -2.13 24.43
CA MET A 440 8.92 -2.63 23.06
C MET A 440 9.93 -1.98 22.11
N GLN A 441 10.11 -0.66 22.20
CA GLN A 441 11.09 0.09 21.42
C GLN A 441 12.52 -0.37 21.72
N ARG A 442 12.86 -0.55 23.00
CA ARG A 442 14.19 -1.02 23.43
C ARG A 442 14.47 -2.44 22.96
N ASN A 443 13.50 -3.35 23.13
CA ASN A 443 13.60 -4.73 22.67
C ASN A 443 13.76 -4.80 21.15
N TYR A 444 13.04 -3.94 20.42
CA TYR A 444 13.15 -3.87 18.98
C TYR A 444 14.52 -3.36 18.53
N PHE A 445 15.00 -2.26 19.11
CA PHE A 445 16.34 -1.74 18.87
C PHE A 445 17.40 -2.82 19.13
N PHE A 446 17.32 -3.51 20.27
CA PHE A 446 18.22 -4.61 20.61
C PHE A 446 18.16 -5.76 19.59
N ALA A 447 16.96 -6.14 19.15
CA ALA A 447 16.78 -7.18 18.15
C ALA A 447 17.43 -6.83 16.81
N LEU A 448 17.33 -5.57 16.36
CA LEU A 448 17.98 -5.11 15.12
C LEU A 448 19.50 -5.04 15.25
N VAL A 449 20.04 -4.62 16.41
CA VAL A 449 21.48 -4.67 16.67
C VAL A 449 21.99 -6.12 16.70
N CYS A 450 21.23 -7.03 17.32
CA CYS A 450 21.52 -8.47 17.26
C CYS A 450 21.50 -8.97 15.82
N GLU A 451 20.55 -8.55 15.01
CA GLU A 451 20.46 -8.93 13.59
C GLU A 451 21.66 -8.38 12.80
N LEU A 452 22.07 -7.13 13.04
CA LEU A 452 23.26 -6.51 12.45
C LEU A 452 24.53 -7.32 12.73
N PHE A 453 24.65 -7.93 13.91
CA PHE A 453 25.82 -8.73 14.32
C PHE A 453 25.60 -10.25 14.36
N SER A 454 24.46 -10.74 13.88
CA SER A 454 24.20 -12.18 13.74
C SER A 454 24.74 -12.70 12.41
N PHE A 455 25.47 -13.81 12.43
CA PHE A 455 26.06 -14.42 11.23
C PHE A 455 25.53 -15.84 10.96
N ALA A 456 24.48 -16.26 11.67
CA ALA A 456 23.93 -17.62 11.60
C ALA A 456 23.45 -18.01 10.19
N ASP A 457 22.86 -17.06 9.45
CA ASP A 457 22.45 -17.32 8.05
C ASP A 457 23.66 -17.60 7.15
N LEU A 458 24.70 -16.77 7.26
CA LEU A 458 25.94 -16.98 6.53
C LEU A 458 26.62 -18.30 6.92
N GLU A 459 26.59 -18.70 8.19
CA GLU A 459 27.08 -20.02 8.62
C GLU A 459 26.32 -21.16 7.95
N ARG A 460 24.98 -21.10 7.94
CA ARG A 460 24.14 -22.11 7.28
C ARG A 460 24.42 -22.18 5.77
N ARG A 461 24.55 -21.03 5.11
CA ARG A 461 24.87 -20.96 3.67
C ARG A 461 26.27 -21.47 3.37
N ASN A 462 27.23 -21.12 4.20
CA ASN A 462 28.61 -21.60 4.12
C ASN A 462 28.67 -23.13 4.28
N ALA A 463 27.93 -23.70 5.23
CA ALA A 463 27.83 -25.15 5.38
C ALA A 463 27.19 -25.83 4.16
N ALA A 464 26.14 -25.23 3.58
CA ALA A 464 25.53 -25.73 2.34
C ALA A 464 26.50 -25.70 1.16
N MET A 465 27.28 -24.62 1.03
CA MET A 465 28.32 -24.48 0.00
C MET A 465 29.44 -25.51 0.21
N GLN A 466 29.88 -25.71 1.45
CA GLN A 466 30.90 -26.72 1.77
C GLN A 466 30.45 -28.11 1.33
N ARG A 467 29.22 -28.52 1.70
CA ARG A 467 28.66 -29.82 1.30
C ARG A 467 28.59 -29.97 -0.22
N LEU A 468 28.17 -28.93 -0.93
CA LEU A 468 28.12 -28.92 -2.39
C LEU A 468 29.51 -29.14 -3.01
N LEU A 469 30.54 -28.45 -2.50
CA LEU A 469 31.92 -28.61 -2.98
C LEU A 469 32.47 -30.01 -2.68
N GLU A 470 32.19 -30.55 -1.49
CA GLU A 470 32.65 -31.89 -1.07
C GLU A 470 31.94 -33.02 -1.84
N GLU A 471 30.62 -32.94 -2.04
CA GLU A 471 29.85 -33.98 -2.71
C GLU A 471 30.12 -34.04 -4.23
N HIS A 472 30.33 -32.88 -4.87
CA HIS A 472 30.30 -32.80 -6.33
C HIS A 472 31.60 -32.30 -6.98
N PHE A 473 32.46 -31.61 -6.22
CA PHE A 473 33.64 -30.93 -6.77
C PHE A 473 34.96 -31.35 -6.10
N TYR A 474 34.96 -32.28 -5.15
CA TYR A 474 36.15 -32.71 -4.41
C TYR A 474 37.37 -33.00 -5.29
N LYS A 475 37.20 -33.73 -6.40
CA LYS A 475 38.30 -34.05 -7.35
C LYS A 475 38.53 -32.98 -8.42
N LYS A 476 37.52 -32.14 -8.72
CA LYS A 476 37.53 -31.22 -9.86
C LYS A 476 37.96 -29.80 -9.49
N ALA A 477 37.83 -29.41 -8.22
CA ALA A 477 38.15 -28.08 -7.71
C ALA A 477 38.81 -28.17 -6.32
N LEU A 478 39.84 -29.02 -6.20
CA LEU A 478 40.51 -29.31 -4.92
C LEU A 478 41.08 -28.04 -4.27
N ILE A 479 41.76 -27.19 -5.05
CA ILE A 479 42.34 -25.92 -4.56
C ILE A 479 41.22 -25.01 -4.01
N THR A 480 40.15 -24.83 -4.79
CA THR A 480 38.99 -24.02 -4.38
C THR A 480 38.34 -24.56 -3.09
N LEU A 481 38.24 -25.88 -2.95
CA LEU A 481 37.71 -26.50 -1.73
C LEU A 481 38.64 -26.28 -0.53
N GLU A 482 39.96 -26.42 -0.70
CA GLU A 482 40.93 -26.17 0.37
C GLU A 482 40.95 -24.69 0.80
N ASP A 483 40.90 -23.77 -0.15
CA ASP A 483 40.82 -22.34 0.12
C ASP A 483 39.51 -21.99 0.82
N PHE A 484 38.39 -22.57 0.38
CA PHE A 484 37.11 -22.38 1.06
C PHE A 484 37.15 -22.94 2.50
N ARG A 485 37.76 -24.10 2.73
CA ARG A 485 37.93 -24.66 4.09
C ARG A 485 38.76 -23.75 4.99
N LYS A 486 39.87 -23.20 4.49
CA LYS A 486 40.67 -22.21 5.23
C LYS A 486 39.84 -20.97 5.56
N LEU A 487 39.06 -20.48 4.61
CA LEU A 487 38.13 -19.37 4.84
C LEU A 487 37.09 -19.72 5.91
N LEU A 488 36.48 -20.91 5.90
CA LEU A 488 35.52 -21.30 6.94
C LEU A 488 36.13 -21.33 8.35
N ILE A 489 37.40 -21.73 8.48
CA ILE A 489 38.13 -21.66 9.75
C ILE A 489 38.28 -20.20 10.19
N LEU A 490 38.69 -19.32 9.28
CA LEU A 490 38.79 -17.88 9.55
C LEU A 490 37.42 -17.27 9.89
N PHE A 491 36.35 -17.67 9.20
CA PHE A 491 34.97 -17.24 9.48
C PHE A 491 34.63 -17.55 10.93
N ARG A 492 34.84 -18.81 11.35
CA ARG A 492 34.50 -19.25 12.68
C ARG A 492 35.29 -18.47 13.75
N GLN A 493 36.61 -18.40 13.58
CA GLN A 493 37.51 -17.82 14.58
C GLN A 493 37.39 -16.29 14.67
N GLN A 494 37.23 -15.59 13.55
CA GLN A 494 37.28 -14.12 13.48
C GLN A 494 35.90 -13.46 13.39
N ILE A 495 34.86 -14.21 13.02
CA ILE A 495 33.50 -13.68 12.85
C ILE A 495 32.55 -14.34 13.85
N ALA A 496 32.32 -15.64 13.75
CA ALA A 496 31.32 -16.34 14.58
C ALA A 496 31.64 -16.26 16.09
N ASP A 497 32.82 -16.72 16.50
CA ASP A 497 33.21 -16.77 17.91
C ASP A 497 33.36 -15.36 18.50
N VAL A 498 33.78 -14.39 17.68
CA VAL A 498 33.90 -12.98 18.07
C VAL A 498 32.52 -12.35 18.24
N ALA A 499 31.57 -12.62 17.34
CA ALA A 499 30.19 -12.13 17.45
C ALA A 499 29.50 -12.61 18.73
N VAL A 500 29.71 -13.88 19.10
CA VAL A 500 29.20 -14.44 20.37
C VAL A 500 29.77 -13.70 21.58
N LYS A 501 31.08 -13.38 21.58
CA LYS A 501 31.74 -12.62 22.67
C LYS A 501 31.43 -11.11 22.63
N PHE A 502 31.02 -10.60 21.47
CA PHE A 502 30.67 -9.20 21.28
C PHE A 502 29.27 -8.89 21.79
N ARG A 503 28.33 -9.85 21.66
CA ARG A 503 26.93 -9.68 22.07
C ARG A 503 26.71 -9.14 23.48
N PRO A 504 27.31 -9.72 24.55
CA PRO A 504 27.09 -9.25 25.91
C PRO A 504 27.41 -7.77 26.12
N GLN A 505 28.28 -7.20 25.29
CA GLN A 505 28.77 -5.84 25.45
C GLN A 505 27.71 -4.82 25.06
N TYR A 506 27.12 -4.94 23.85
CA TYR A 506 26.02 -4.06 23.46
C TYR A 506 24.73 -4.41 24.21
N GLU A 507 24.52 -5.67 24.59
CA GLU A 507 23.37 -6.09 25.41
C GLU A 507 23.37 -5.38 26.76
N THR A 508 24.52 -5.35 27.45
CA THR A 508 24.66 -4.63 28.72
C THR A 508 24.44 -3.13 28.52
N LEU A 509 25.08 -2.52 27.53
CA LEU A 509 24.95 -1.08 27.27
C LEU A 509 23.51 -0.64 26.97
N ILE A 510 22.75 -1.45 26.22
CA ILE A 510 21.33 -1.19 25.92
C ILE A 510 20.45 -1.42 27.16
N ALA A 511 20.78 -2.40 28.00
CA ALA A 511 19.99 -2.71 29.19
C ALA A 511 20.17 -1.70 30.33
N THR A 512 21.36 -1.10 30.47
CA THR A 512 21.70 -0.22 31.61
C THR A 512 21.47 1.27 31.37
N HIS A 513 21.26 1.70 30.13
CA HIS A 513 21.10 3.12 29.78
C HIS A 513 19.71 3.39 29.23
N ASP A 514 18.99 4.32 29.87
CA ASP A 514 17.64 4.67 29.42
C ASP A 514 17.66 5.42 28.09
N ASP A 515 18.75 6.14 27.81
CA ASP A 515 19.02 6.88 26.58
C ASP A 515 19.71 6.01 25.49
N TYR A 516 19.53 4.69 25.52
CA TYR A 516 20.24 3.72 24.67
C TYR A 516 20.34 4.13 23.19
N ALA A 517 19.29 4.68 22.58
CA ALA A 517 19.28 5.10 21.18
C ALA A 517 20.22 6.28 20.91
N THR A 518 20.35 7.19 21.90
CA THR A 518 21.18 8.40 21.83
C THR A 518 22.55 8.25 22.52
N HIS A 519 22.78 7.15 23.23
CA HIS A 519 23.99 6.91 24.00
C HIS A 519 25.27 6.82 23.14
N ALA A 520 26.28 7.62 23.47
CA ALA A 520 27.49 7.77 22.65
C ALA A 520 28.40 6.54 22.66
N GLU A 521 28.60 5.90 23.82
CA GLU A 521 29.46 4.72 23.95
C GLU A 521 28.92 3.54 23.14
N LEU A 522 27.59 3.35 23.15
CA LEU A 522 26.93 2.32 22.36
C LEU A 522 27.07 2.59 20.86
N ALA A 523 26.85 3.84 20.42
CA ALA A 523 27.02 4.22 19.03
C ALA A 523 28.45 3.95 18.53
N GLU A 524 29.47 4.32 19.32
CA GLU A 524 30.87 4.03 19.01
C GLU A 524 31.16 2.53 18.98
N ARG A 525 30.60 1.76 19.93
CA ARG A 525 30.76 0.30 19.99
C ARG A 525 30.17 -0.38 18.75
N ILE A 526 28.96 0.01 18.34
CA ILE A 526 28.31 -0.50 17.13
C ILE A 526 29.15 -0.14 15.89
N ALA A 527 29.60 1.11 15.75
CA ALA A 527 30.40 1.53 14.60
C ALA A 527 31.72 0.77 14.49
N LYS A 528 32.46 0.61 15.60
CA LYS A 528 33.71 -0.19 15.63
C LYS A 528 33.46 -1.66 15.34
N GLY A 529 32.39 -2.24 15.89
CA GLY A 529 31.98 -3.61 15.59
C GLY A 529 31.66 -3.79 14.10
N ALA A 530 30.87 -2.88 13.54
CA ALA A 530 30.46 -2.90 12.14
C ALA A 530 31.67 -2.79 11.20
N ALA A 531 32.60 -1.89 11.49
CA ALA A 531 33.87 -1.76 10.75
C ALA A 531 34.72 -3.04 10.83
N TYR A 532 34.87 -3.61 12.03
CA TYR A 532 35.63 -4.86 12.24
C TYR A 532 35.05 -6.02 11.42
N PHE A 533 33.74 -6.29 11.53
CA PHE A 533 33.14 -7.41 10.81
C PHE A 533 33.09 -7.18 9.29
N ALA A 534 32.89 -5.94 8.84
CA ALA A 534 32.95 -5.61 7.41
C ALA A 534 34.33 -5.86 6.80
N ASP A 535 35.41 -5.53 7.54
CA ASP A 535 36.79 -5.83 7.13
C ASP A 535 37.03 -7.34 7.01
N ARG A 536 36.66 -8.11 8.06
CA ARG A 536 36.85 -9.57 8.06
C ARG A 536 36.03 -10.29 6.99
N LEU A 537 34.83 -9.80 6.69
CA LEU A 537 34.02 -10.33 5.58
C LEU A 537 34.57 -9.98 4.19
N GLY A 538 35.48 -9.01 4.08
CA GLY A 538 36.12 -8.64 2.81
C GLY A 538 36.86 -9.79 2.14
N ALA A 539 37.48 -10.69 2.91
CA ALA A 539 38.13 -11.89 2.38
C ALA A 539 37.12 -12.85 1.71
N PHE A 540 35.91 -12.97 2.26
CA PHE A 540 34.83 -13.78 1.68
C PHE A 540 34.27 -13.12 0.42
N GLU A 541 34.15 -11.80 0.40
CA GLU A 541 33.74 -11.07 -0.80
C GLU A 541 34.75 -11.30 -1.94
N GLY A 542 36.05 -11.22 -1.65
CA GLY A 542 37.11 -11.49 -2.62
C GLY A 542 37.08 -12.92 -3.15
N PHE A 543 36.88 -13.91 -2.29
CA PHE A 543 36.70 -15.30 -2.71
C PHE A 543 35.47 -15.48 -3.60
N MET A 544 34.32 -14.92 -3.23
CA MET A 544 33.07 -15.07 -3.99
C MET A 544 33.10 -14.35 -5.36
N ARG A 545 33.98 -13.35 -5.53
CA ARG A 545 34.26 -12.68 -6.81
C ARG A 545 35.14 -13.52 -7.73
N THR A 546 36.09 -14.27 -7.16
CA THR A 546 37.07 -15.09 -7.92
C THR A 546 36.62 -16.54 -8.08
N LEU A 547 35.57 -16.96 -7.37
CA LEU A 547 35.01 -18.30 -7.42
C LEU A 547 34.57 -18.68 -8.84
N SER A 548 35.23 -19.70 -9.38
CA SER A 548 34.87 -20.36 -10.63
C SER A 548 34.82 -21.87 -10.39
N LEU A 549 33.69 -22.51 -10.73
CA LEU A 549 33.53 -23.95 -10.62
C LEU A 549 33.54 -24.60 -12.01
N PRO A 550 34.21 -25.75 -12.16
CA PRO A 550 34.25 -26.48 -13.43
C PRO A 550 32.86 -27.03 -13.80
N SER A 551 32.66 -27.30 -15.09
CA SER A 551 31.39 -27.80 -15.64
C SER A 551 30.94 -29.10 -14.95
N GLY A 552 29.81 -29.02 -14.22
CA GLY A 552 29.10 -30.18 -13.68
C GLY A 552 28.00 -30.68 -14.62
N GLY A 553 27.35 -31.80 -14.27
CA GLY A 553 26.09 -32.19 -14.93
C GLY A 553 25.02 -31.10 -14.75
N LYS A 554 24.04 -31.00 -15.67
CA LYS A 554 23.04 -29.89 -15.70
C LYS A 554 22.38 -29.62 -14.34
N GLU A 555 21.97 -30.67 -13.62
CA GLU A 555 21.35 -30.55 -12.29
C GLU A 555 22.32 -30.04 -11.22
N VAL A 556 23.55 -30.52 -11.21
CA VAL A 556 24.60 -30.08 -10.27
C VAL A 556 24.97 -28.62 -10.54
N ALA A 557 25.09 -28.23 -11.80
CA ALA A 557 25.37 -26.83 -12.18
C ALA A 557 24.25 -25.89 -11.73
N LYS A 558 22.99 -26.30 -11.89
CA LYS A 558 21.82 -25.54 -11.41
C LYS A 558 21.82 -25.39 -9.89
N ARG A 559 22.05 -26.50 -9.15
CA ARG A 559 22.14 -26.50 -7.68
C ARG A 559 23.30 -25.63 -7.18
N ALA A 560 24.47 -25.75 -7.81
CA ALA A 560 25.65 -24.95 -7.49
C ALA A 560 25.38 -23.46 -7.70
N LYS A 561 24.77 -23.09 -8.83
CA LYS A 561 24.37 -21.71 -9.11
C LYS A 561 23.43 -21.17 -8.02
N THR A 562 22.40 -21.93 -7.65
CA THR A 562 21.46 -21.51 -6.59
C THR A 562 22.17 -21.26 -5.26
N VAL A 563 23.00 -22.19 -4.80
CA VAL A 563 23.72 -22.04 -3.52
C VAL A 563 24.69 -20.85 -3.54
N ILE A 564 25.41 -20.65 -4.65
CA ILE A 564 26.34 -19.53 -4.84
C ILE A 564 25.59 -18.20 -4.87
N ASP A 565 24.49 -18.10 -5.63
CA ASP A 565 23.70 -16.87 -5.74
C ASP A 565 23.07 -16.49 -4.40
N GLU A 566 22.61 -17.47 -3.62
CA GLU A 566 22.07 -17.25 -2.27
C GLU A 566 23.17 -16.79 -1.29
N LEU A 567 24.32 -17.46 -1.26
CA LEU A 567 25.44 -17.05 -0.40
C LEU A 567 25.95 -15.65 -0.77
N ARG A 568 26.05 -15.35 -2.06
CA ARG A 568 26.47 -14.02 -2.55
C ARG A 568 25.48 -12.94 -2.12
N ARG A 569 24.18 -13.22 -2.19
CA ARG A 569 23.14 -12.28 -1.74
C ARG A 569 23.21 -12.04 -0.22
N ASP A 570 23.27 -13.10 0.58
CA ASP A 570 23.31 -12.97 2.04
C ASP A 570 24.59 -12.21 2.49
N LEU A 571 25.72 -12.45 1.81
CA LEU A 571 26.97 -11.73 2.04
C LEU A 571 26.86 -10.26 1.65
N TYR A 572 26.25 -9.96 0.49
CA TYR A 572 26.02 -8.59 0.03
C TYR A 572 25.17 -7.81 1.02
N VAL A 573 24.01 -8.34 1.43
CA VAL A 573 23.12 -7.71 2.40
C VAL A 573 23.87 -7.38 3.67
N LYS A 574 24.64 -8.34 4.19
CA LYS A 574 25.40 -8.18 5.43
C LYS A 574 26.48 -7.12 5.32
N LEU A 575 27.26 -7.13 4.25
CA LEU A 575 28.29 -6.11 4.00
C LEU A 575 27.68 -4.72 3.80
N ARG A 576 26.52 -4.63 3.12
CA ARG A 576 25.82 -3.37 2.85
C ARG A 576 25.45 -2.67 4.15
N VAL A 577 24.81 -3.39 5.09
CA VAL A 577 24.41 -2.83 6.38
C VAL A 577 25.61 -2.53 7.28
N LEU A 578 26.60 -3.42 7.36
CA LEU A 578 27.79 -3.21 8.20
C LEU A 578 28.63 -2.01 7.73
N ARG A 579 28.86 -1.86 6.41
CA ARG A 579 29.65 -0.75 5.88
C ARG A 579 28.96 0.61 6.08
N TYR A 580 27.63 0.64 6.07
CA TYR A 580 26.87 1.86 6.35
C TYR A 580 26.99 2.26 7.82
N PHE A 581 26.69 1.34 8.75
CA PHE A 581 26.75 1.60 10.20
C PHE A 581 28.17 1.67 10.78
N ALA A 582 29.19 1.34 10.00
CA ALA A 582 30.57 1.66 10.34
C ALA A 582 30.86 3.18 10.29
N LYS A 583 30.06 3.94 9.53
CA LYS A 583 30.24 5.38 9.28
C LYS A 583 29.10 6.25 9.82
N HIS A 584 27.94 5.65 10.07
CA HIS A 584 26.74 6.33 10.53
C HIS A 584 26.30 5.77 11.87
N ARG A 585 25.69 6.62 12.69
CA ARG A 585 25.04 6.21 13.93
C ARG A 585 23.98 5.16 13.63
N PHE A 586 23.85 4.16 14.50
CA PHE A 586 22.76 3.21 14.38
C PHE A 586 21.41 3.88 14.63
N ASP A 587 20.52 3.76 13.66
CA ASP A 587 19.14 4.22 13.70
C ASP A 587 18.23 3.09 13.18
N VAL A 588 17.07 2.94 13.82
CA VAL A 588 16.12 1.86 13.52
C VAL A 588 15.56 1.99 12.11
N ASN A 589 15.16 3.20 11.72
CA ASN A 589 14.55 3.46 10.41
C ASN A 589 15.57 3.29 9.30
N ASP A 590 16.79 3.78 9.49
CA ASP A 590 17.89 3.61 8.55
C ASP A 590 18.24 2.13 8.37
N TYR A 591 18.28 1.35 9.47
CA TYR A 591 18.60 -0.08 9.39
C TYR A 591 17.55 -0.83 8.59
N GLN A 592 16.26 -0.65 8.92
CA GLN A 592 15.17 -1.32 8.21
C GLN A 592 15.18 -0.99 6.72
N ARG A 593 15.28 0.31 6.41
CA ARG A 593 15.30 0.78 5.03
C ARG A 593 16.46 0.19 4.26
N LEU A 594 17.66 0.22 4.83
CA LEU A 594 18.85 -0.30 4.17
C LEU A 594 18.81 -1.83 4.03
N HIS A 595 18.37 -2.55 5.05
CA HIS A 595 18.25 -4.01 5.01
C HIS A 595 17.25 -4.46 3.93
N SER A 596 16.09 -3.82 3.86
CA SER A 596 15.06 -4.16 2.88
C SER A 596 15.46 -3.76 1.45
N LEU A 597 16.21 -2.65 1.26
CA LEU A 597 16.82 -2.31 -0.03
C LEU A 597 17.90 -3.31 -0.44
N ALA A 598 18.81 -3.67 0.47
CA ALA A 598 19.91 -4.58 0.18
C ALA A 598 19.42 -5.98 -0.22
N THR A 599 18.26 -6.42 0.30
CA THR A 599 17.65 -7.72 -0.01
C THR A 599 17.21 -7.85 -1.48
N ILE A 600 16.97 -6.72 -2.15
CA ILE A 600 16.46 -6.64 -3.52
C ILE A 600 17.45 -6.03 -4.52
N GLU A 601 18.49 -5.34 -4.04
CA GLU A 601 19.64 -4.89 -4.84
C GLU A 601 20.35 -6.06 -5.54
N ASP A 602 20.96 -5.79 -6.71
CA ASP A 602 21.75 -6.78 -7.44
C ASP A 602 23.11 -6.97 -6.74
N PRO A 603 23.41 -8.17 -6.21
CA PRO A 603 24.67 -8.44 -5.53
C PRO A 603 25.93 -8.30 -6.39
N THR A 604 25.77 -8.23 -7.72
CA THR A 604 26.87 -8.09 -8.68
C THR A 604 27.14 -6.63 -9.08
N ALA A 605 26.21 -5.72 -8.80
CA ALA A 605 26.37 -4.29 -9.07
C ALA A 605 27.25 -3.62 -8.00
N PRO A 606 27.86 -2.45 -8.31
CA PRO A 606 28.58 -1.65 -7.31
C PRO A 606 27.68 -1.32 -6.11
N MET A 607 28.19 -1.58 -4.90
CA MET A 607 27.45 -1.24 -3.67
C MET A 607 27.28 0.27 -3.55
N PRO A 608 26.05 0.79 -3.40
CA PRO A 608 25.85 2.20 -3.16
C PRO A 608 26.44 2.63 -1.80
N THR A 609 26.66 3.92 -1.59
CA THR A 609 27.28 4.46 -0.36
C THR A 609 26.28 5.07 0.61
N GLY A 610 25.14 5.59 0.13
CA GLY A 610 24.09 6.20 0.95
C GLY A 610 22.79 5.40 1.00
N LEU A 611 21.82 5.91 1.73
CA LEU A 611 20.40 5.55 1.57
C LEU A 611 19.94 6.16 0.23
N ALA A 612 19.38 5.36 -0.68
CA ALA A 612 18.89 5.89 -1.97
C ALA A 612 17.97 7.11 -1.74
N SER A 613 18.07 8.18 -2.55
CA SER A 613 17.36 9.43 -2.27
C SER A 613 15.84 9.25 -2.26
N THR A 614 15.22 9.46 -1.09
CA THR A 614 13.77 9.62 -0.94
C THR A 614 13.40 11.05 -1.31
N ALA A 615 13.06 11.25 -2.57
CA ALA A 615 11.92 12.11 -2.83
C ALA A 615 10.76 11.17 -3.16
N ARG A 616 9.96 10.80 -2.15
CA ARG A 616 8.55 10.46 -2.40
C ARG A 616 7.97 11.72 -3.05
N LYS A 617 7.98 11.82 -4.38
CA LYS A 617 7.03 12.69 -5.04
C LYS A 617 5.68 12.20 -4.54
N ALA A 618 4.93 13.07 -3.86
CA ALA A 618 3.52 12.85 -3.62
C ALA A 618 2.90 12.29 -4.91
N PRO A 619 1.94 11.35 -4.86
CA PRO A 619 1.24 10.95 -6.07
C PRO A 619 0.78 12.25 -6.73
N GLU A 620 1.34 12.58 -7.89
CA GLU A 620 0.84 13.67 -8.70
C GLU A 620 -0.65 13.42 -8.80
N LYS A 621 -1.46 14.38 -8.31
CA LYS A 621 -2.90 14.38 -8.54
C LYS A 621 -3.08 13.98 -9.99
N ALA A 622 -3.77 12.86 -10.20
CA ALA A 622 -4.01 12.28 -11.52
C ALA A 622 -4.17 13.43 -12.51
N GLU A 623 -3.22 13.56 -13.44
CA GLU A 623 -3.33 14.55 -14.51
C GLU A 623 -4.72 14.36 -15.10
N ARG A 624 -5.50 15.45 -15.10
CA ARG A 624 -6.81 15.51 -15.76
C ARG A 624 -6.66 14.83 -17.12
N PRO A 625 -7.57 13.91 -17.51
CA PRO A 625 -7.45 13.24 -18.79
C PRO A 625 -7.33 14.31 -19.87
N LYS A 626 -6.18 14.36 -20.55
CA LYS A 626 -6.03 15.13 -21.78
C LYS A 626 -7.12 14.62 -22.71
N LYS A 627 -8.08 15.48 -23.05
CA LYS A 627 -9.04 15.26 -24.13
C LYS A 627 -8.26 14.73 -25.33
N LYS A 628 -8.38 13.44 -25.62
CA LYS A 628 -7.97 12.91 -26.92
C LYS A 628 -9.15 13.14 -27.85
N SER A 629 -9.01 14.21 -28.62
CA SER A 629 -9.64 14.34 -29.92
C SER A 629 -9.26 13.15 -30.81
N ASP A 630 -10.14 12.88 -31.75
CA ASP A 630 -10.11 11.80 -32.74
C ASP A 630 -8.73 11.35 -33.25
N SER A 631 -8.70 10.05 -33.53
CA SER A 631 -7.62 9.30 -34.14
C SER A 631 -7.10 9.95 -35.43
N THR A 632 -5.82 10.34 -35.40
CA THR A 632 -4.96 10.42 -36.59
C THR A 632 -3.71 9.57 -36.35
N PRO A 633 -3.09 8.99 -37.42
CA PRO A 633 -1.94 8.10 -37.29
C PRO A 633 -0.80 8.78 -36.52
N ARG A 634 -0.14 8.04 -35.62
CA ARG A 634 1.03 8.56 -34.87
C ARG A 634 2.19 8.83 -35.83
N GLU A 635 2.51 10.11 -36.05
CA GLU A 635 3.75 10.55 -36.73
C GLU A 635 5.00 9.90 -36.09
N THR A 636 5.89 9.41 -36.95
CA THR A 636 7.22 8.91 -36.59
C THR A 636 8.13 10.04 -36.10
N MET A 637 9.22 9.70 -35.40
CA MET A 637 10.19 10.70 -34.92
C MET A 637 10.92 11.41 -36.07
N GLU A 638 11.11 10.74 -37.20
CA GLU A 638 11.74 11.34 -38.38
C GLU A 638 10.82 12.37 -39.04
N GLU A 639 9.53 12.08 -39.15
CA GLU A 639 8.52 13.03 -39.64
C GLU A 639 8.43 14.27 -38.73
N LYS A 640 8.50 14.08 -37.41
CA LYS A 640 8.49 15.19 -36.45
C LYS A 640 9.69 16.12 -36.61
N ARG A 641 10.89 15.54 -36.79
CA ARG A 641 12.13 16.29 -37.03
C ARG A 641 12.10 17.02 -38.37
N ALA A 642 11.71 16.34 -39.44
CA ALA A 642 11.61 16.93 -40.78
C ALA A 642 10.59 18.08 -40.81
N ASP A 643 9.46 17.90 -40.14
CA ASP A 643 8.44 18.94 -40.06
C ASP A 643 8.85 20.14 -39.19
N ALA A 644 9.52 19.90 -38.05
CA ALA A 644 10.05 20.99 -37.22
C ALA A 644 11.06 21.83 -38.00
N LEU A 645 11.93 21.17 -38.77
CA LEU A 645 12.92 21.81 -39.61
C LEU A 645 12.27 22.63 -40.75
N ARG A 646 11.28 22.07 -41.46
CA ARG A 646 10.54 22.81 -42.50
C ARG A 646 9.82 24.03 -41.95
N GLN A 647 9.24 23.93 -40.75
CA GLN A 647 8.55 25.06 -40.12
C GLN A 647 9.53 26.16 -39.71
N LEU A 648 10.74 25.80 -39.26
CA LEU A 648 11.81 26.75 -38.96
C LEU A 648 12.34 27.42 -40.24
N GLU A 649 12.61 26.63 -41.31
CA GLU A 649 13.01 27.14 -42.64
C GLU A 649 11.96 28.08 -43.25
N ALA A 650 10.69 27.92 -42.88
CA ALA A 650 9.58 28.80 -43.25
C ALA A 650 9.46 30.09 -42.38
N GLY A 651 10.41 30.34 -41.48
CA GLY A 651 10.49 31.54 -40.66
C GLY A 651 9.69 31.51 -39.36
N LYS A 652 9.17 30.36 -38.93
CA LYS A 652 8.50 30.23 -37.62
C LYS A 652 9.52 30.07 -36.50
N THR A 653 9.24 30.69 -35.36
CA THR A 653 10.05 30.55 -34.14
C THR A 653 9.79 29.21 -33.44
N VAL A 654 10.74 28.74 -32.62
CA VAL A 654 10.62 27.52 -31.80
C VAL A 654 9.34 27.54 -30.94
N ARG A 655 8.99 28.72 -30.40
CA ARG A 655 7.78 28.94 -29.59
C ARG A 655 6.50 28.74 -30.39
N GLU A 656 6.44 29.21 -31.63
CA GLU A 656 5.29 29.03 -32.52
C GLU A 656 5.14 27.57 -32.95
N ILE A 657 6.26 26.88 -33.22
CA ILE A 657 6.27 25.45 -33.56
C ILE A 657 5.80 24.62 -32.35
N ALA A 658 6.24 24.96 -31.14
CA ALA A 658 5.83 24.30 -29.90
C ALA A 658 4.33 24.49 -29.63
N ALA A 659 3.83 25.71 -29.78
CA ALA A 659 2.41 26.04 -29.62
C ALA A 659 1.53 25.32 -30.66
N ALA A 660 1.94 25.30 -31.93
CA ALA A 660 1.22 24.61 -33.00
C ALA A 660 1.10 23.09 -32.77
N ARG A 661 2.06 22.50 -32.05
CA ARG A 661 2.15 21.04 -31.82
C ARG A 661 1.72 20.61 -30.42
N GLY A 662 1.37 21.55 -29.53
CA GLY A 662 1.01 21.25 -28.14
C GLY A 662 2.13 20.58 -27.34
N VAL A 663 3.39 20.89 -27.68
CA VAL A 663 4.60 20.37 -26.99
C VAL A 663 5.38 21.53 -26.37
N THR A 664 6.38 21.22 -25.53
CA THR A 664 7.26 22.26 -24.95
C THR A 664 8.30 22.74 -25.96
N GLU A 665 8.79 23.97 -25.80
CA GLU A 665 9.90 24.52 -26.60
C GLU A 665 11.11 23.58 -26.59
N GLN A 666 11.44 23.01 -25.43
CA GLN A 666 12.49 22.01 -25.29
C GLN A 666 12.29 20.76 -26.16
N THR A 667 11.04 20.33 -26.35
CA THR A 667 10.73 19.19 -27.21
C THR A 667 11.02 19.51 -28.68
N VAL A 668 10.74 20.75 -29.10
CA VAL A 668 11.07 21.24 -30.45
C VAL A 668 12.57 21.42 -30.63
N SER A 669 13.27 21.99 -29.64
CA SER A 669 14.74 22.10 -29.64
C SER A 669 15.40 20.72 -29.78
N ASN A 670 14.87 19.67 -29.14
CA ASN A 670 15.33 18.29 -29.32
C ASN A 670 15.05 17.70 -30.72
N TYR A 671 13.99 18.15 -31.40
CA TYR A 671 13.72 17.76 -32.79
C TYR A 671 14.71 18.43 -33.76
N LEU A 672 15.12 19.65 -33.47
CA LEU A 672 16.05 20.44 -34.27
C LEU A 672 17.53 20.15 -33.97
N LEU A 673 17.85 19.58 -32.81
CA LEU A 673 19.22 19.28 -32.38
C LEU A 673 20.04 18.47 -33.41
N PRO A 674 19.52 17.41 -34.07
CA PRO A 674 20.29 16.73 -35.11
C PRO A 674 20.63 17.64 -36.31
N ALA A 675 19.76 18.59 -36.66
CA ALA A 675 19.98 19.52 -37.76
C ALA A 675 21.05 20.58 -37.40
N LEU A 676 21.04 21.04 -36.14
CA LEU A 676 22.11 21.87 -35.57
C LEU A 676 23.46 21.14 -35.59
N LEU A 677 23.50 19.90 -35.10
CA LEU A 677 24.72 19.08 -35.06
C LEU A 677 25.25 18.71 -36.45
N SER A 678 24.39 18.68 -37.47
CA SER A 678 24.80 18.46 -38.86
C SER A 678 25.19 19.74 -39.60
N GLY A 679 25.13 20.91 -38.97
CA GLY A 679 25.40 22.22 -39.60
C GLY A 679 24.37 22.64 -40.65
N ARG A 680 23.12 22.16 -40.54
CA ARG A 680 22.03 22.49 -41.47
C ARG A 680 21.27 23.77 -41.07
N ILE A 681 21.38 24.13 -39.79
CA ILE A 681 20.84 25.34 -39.16
C ILE A 681 21.84 25.78 -38.08
N GLU A 682 21.87 27.05 -37.76
CA GLU A 682 22.77 27.65 -36.77
C GLU A 682 22.04 27.91 -35.44
N LEU A 683 22.79 28.10 -34.35
CA LEU A 683 22.20 28.39 -33.03
C LEU A 683 21.42 29.71 -33.03
N GLU A 684 21.86 30.67 -33.84
CA GLU A 684 21.25 31.98 -34.05
C GLU A 684 19.89 31.91 -34.77
N ASP A 685 19.60 30.79 -35.46
CA ASP A 685 18.28 30.55 -36.07
C ASP A 685 17.21 30.20 -35.01
N LEU A 686 17.64 29.71 -33.84
CA LEU A 686 16.74 29.27 -32.76
C LEU A 686 16.66 30.26 -31.61
N TYR A 687 17.78 30.94 -31.30
CA TYR A 687 17.92 31.77 -30.12
C TYR A 687 18.55 33.13 -30.46
N PRO A 688 18.27 34.19 -29.68
CA PRO A 688 18.91 35.49 -29.89
C PRO A 688 20.43 35.38 -29.88
N ALA A 689 21.11 36.02 -30.84
CA ALA A 689 22.58 35.99 -30.96
C ALA A 689 23.32 36.49 -29.71
N ASP A 690 22.70 37.38 -28.91
CA ASP A 690 23.26 37.78 -27.61
C ASP A 690 23.30 36.62 -26.60
N HIS A 691 22.22 35.83 -26.53
CA HIS A 691 22.11 34.70 -25.60
C HIS A 691 23.09 33.58 -25.97
N VAL A 692 23.21 33.27 -27.27
CA VAL A 692 24.14 32.27 -27.79
C VAL A 692 25.58 32.66 -27.43
N ARG A 693 25.98 33.90 -27.72
CA ARG A 693 27.35 34.40 -27.43
C ARG A 693 27.70 34.39 -25.95
N ARG A 694 26.78 34.81 -25.07
CA ARG A 694 27.00 34.81 -23.60
C ARG A 694 27.21 33.39 -23.07
N VAL A 695 26.43 32.43 -23.54
CA VAL A 695 26.55 31.02 -23.14
C VAL A 695 27.82 30.38 -23.71
N GLN A 696 28.12 30.58 -25.01
CA GLN A 696 29.34 30.07 -25.64
C GLN A 696 30.60 30.59 -24.95
N LYS A 697 30.68 31.91 -24.71
CA LYS A 697 31.82 32.52 -24.00
C LYS A 697 32.05 31.90 -22.62
N TYR A 698 30.98 31.69 -21.85
CA TYR A 698 31.09 31.06 -20.53
C TYR A 698 31.58 29.61 -20.62
N LEU A 699 31.07 28.84 -21.58
CA LEU A 699 31.50 27.45 -21.82
C LEU A 699 32.94 27.36 -22.36
N ASP A 700 33.40 28.34 -23.12
CA ASP A 700 34.79 28.49 -23.58
C ASP A 700 35.76 28.77 -22.44
N GLU A 701 35.33 29.55 -21.44
CA GLU A 701 36.14 29.92 -20.28
C GLU A 701 36.09 28.91 -19.13
N HIS A 702 35.06 28.05 -19.04
CA HIS A 702 34.80 27.24 -17.84
C HIS A 702 34.44 25.76 -18.07
N ASP A 703 34.14 25.31 -19.28
CA ASP A 703 33.81 23.90 -19.59
C ASP A 703 34.96 23.27 -20.42
N HIS A 704 36.20 23.26 -19.91
CA HIS A 704 37.37 22.78 -20.66
C HIS A 704 37.45 21.23 -20.66
N THR A 705 37.15 20.61 -21.82
CA THR A 705 37.32 19.17 -22.19
C THR A 705 36.12 18.23 -22.02
N LYS A 706 36.08 17.19 -22.87
CA LYS A 706 35.01 16.16 -22.96
C LYS A 706 34.92 15.22 -21.74
N ASP A 707 35.97 15.17 -20.91
CA ASP A 707 36.17 14.16 -19.85
C ASP A 707 36.20 14.75 -18.42
N ASP A 708 35.65 15.94 -18.19
CA ASP A 708 35.56 16.48 -16.82
C ASP A 708 34.42 15.78 -16.04
N ASP A 709 34.78 15.08 -14.95
CA ASP A 709 33.91 14.24 -14.11
C ASP A 709 32.87 15.08 -13.31
N THR A 710 32.94 16.41 -13.40
CA THR A 710 31.98 17.35 -12.82
C THR A 710 31.57 18.43 -13.83
N PRO A 711 30.64 18.16 -14.75
CA PRO A 711 30.13 19.17 -15.67
C PRO A 711 29.54 20.36 -14.90
N VAL A 712 29.92 21.58 -15.27
CA VAL A 712 29.34 22.82 -14.69
C VAL A 712 27.82 22.73 -14.71
N SER A 713 27.19 22.96 -13.55
CA SER A 713 25.75 22.82 -13.41
C SER A 713 25.02 23.85 -14.29
N LEU A 714 23.86 23.48 -14.84
CA LEU A 714 23.05 24.40 -15.64
C LEU A 714 22.63 25.65 -14.84
N THR A 715 22.47 25.50 -13.52
CA THR A 715 22.16 26.59 -12.59
C THR A 715 23.32 27.58 -12.51
N ALA A 716 24.56 27.08 -12.35
CA ALA A 716 25.75 27.94 -12.31
C ALA A 716 25.98 28.68 -13.63
N ILE A 717 25.74 28.02 -14.77
CA ILE A 717 25.82 28.70 -16.08
C ILE A 717 24.78 29.83 -16.13
N ARG A 718 23.52 29.57 -15.75
CA ARG A 718 22.44 30.55 -15.78
C ARG A 718 22.69 31.76 -14.87
N GLU A 719 23.22 31.54 -13.67
CA GLU A 719 23.60 32.61 -12.74
C GLU A 719 24.69 33.51 -13.33
N ALA A 720 25.65 32.96 -14.08
CA ALA A 720 26.74 33.72 -14.68
C ALA A 720 26.35 34.42 -15.99
N VAL A 721 25.50 33.79 -16.81
CA VAL A 721 25.11 34.31 -18.12
C VAL A 721 23.82 35.11 -18.10
N GLY A 722 23.13 35.23 -16.97
CA GLY A 722 21.92 36.03 -16.76
C GLY A 722 20.61 35.22 -16.71
N GLU A 723 19.70 35.62 -15.81
CA GLU A 723 18.41 34.94 -15.61
C GLU A 723 17.43 35.06 -16.81
N ASP A 724 17.70 36.01 -17.70
CA ASP A 724 17.02 36.24 -18.98
C ASP A 724 17.21 35.09 -19.98
N ILE A 725 18.23 34.25 -19.79
CA ILE A 725 18.51 33.10 -20.63
C ILE A 725 17.81 31.85 -20.09
N SER A 726 17.05 31.19 -20.97
CA SER A 726 16.33 29.96 -20.61
C SER A 726 17.27 28.77 -20.41
N TYR A 727 16.90 27.83 -19.55
CA TYR A 727 17.65 26.57 -19.39
C TYR A 727 17.69 25.73 -20.68
N ASP A 728 16.71 25.89 -21.56
CA ASP A 728 16.70 25.22 -22.87
C ASP A 728 17.82 25.76 -23.78
N THR A 729 17.94 27.09 -23.88
CA THR A 729 19.04 27.75 -24.61
C THR A 729 20.40 27.29 -24.10
N ILE A 730 20.60 27.24 -22.78
CA ILE A 730 21.86 26.78 -22.18
C ILE A 730 22.14 25.32 -22.55
N ARG A 731 21.13 24.45 -22.49
CA ARG A 731 21.28 23.01 -22.78
C ARG A 731 21.59 22.76 -24.27
N THR A 732 20.92 23.46 -25.17
CA THR A 732 21.11 23.32 -26.63
C THR A 732 22.46 23.87 -27.07
N VAL A 733 22.83 25.08 -26.63
CA VAL A 733 24.15 25.67 -26.94
C VAL A 733 25.27 24.78 -26.40
N ARG A 734 25.15 24.26 -25.16
CA ARG A 734 26.13 23.33 -24.59
C ARG A 734 26.26 22.03 -25.39
N ALA A 735 25.15 21.48 -25.88
CA ALA A 735 25.17 20.26 -26.68
C ALA A 735 25.89 20.45 -28.02
N VAL A 736 25.71 21.62 -28.67
CA VAL A 736 26.40 21.98 -29.92
C VAL A 736 27.89 22.24 -29.68
N VAL A 737 28.24 23.09 -28.70
CA VAL A 737 29.65 23.41 -28.35
C VAL A 737 30.45 22.15 -27.97
N ARG A 738 29.83 21.20 -27.25
CA ARG A 738 30.49 19.92 -26.90
C ARG A 738 30.63 18.94 -28.07
N ALA A 739 29.86 19.12 -29.14
CA ALA A 739 29.98 18.32 -30.35
C ALA A 739 31.00 18.90 -31.34
N GLU A 740 31.22 20.22 -31.32
CA GLU A 740 32.22 20.93 -32.14
C GLU A 740 33.66 20.78 -31.61
N ARG A 741 33.82 20.62 -30.29
CA ARG A 741 35.06 20.15 -29.63
C ARG A 741 35.11 18.63 -29.66
#